data_AF-A0A848NFM5-F1
#
_entry.id   AF-A0A848NFM5-F1
#
_cell.length_a   1.000
_cell.length_b   1.000
_cell.length_c   1.000
_cell.angle_alpha   90.00
_cell.angle_beta   90.00
_cell.angle_gamma   90.00
#
_symmetry.space_group_name_H-M   'P 1'
#
loop_
_entity.id
_entity.type
_entity.pdbx_description
1 polymer ?
#
loop_
_entity_poly.entity_id
_entity_poly.type
_entity_poly.pdbx_seq_one_letter_code
_entity_poly.pdbx_strand_id
1 'polypeptide(L)'
;MFFLQPPEVAPFEAWSAMPDAFRRLQRSDWADANRAGAPVDSFLEGPVFDRHGNLYVTDIPWGRVFRIGSDRQWTLVTEYDGEPNGMKFLDDDRLLITDYKNGLMVLDVASGQVTPYLARRNSERFKGVNDLTFDAQGNIYFTDQGQSGLHDPSGRLYRLRPGGQHACLVADALGMTTVFAHPLGGVLSAYGMGLADQTDMRQKTVEKTLDAALMAELQGELDALAEQAVGELRRQHVADSDIQVQRRLHLKYRGTDTALEVPYSDLDQARKDFEAAYRQRYSFLMPNRELVVETISVEATGGGERVTETPASRSRDGALAPRRAVRMYSGGAWRDTPLYVREDMAGGDVVAGPAIISEPNQTTVVEPGWQAELTQQDHFVIRRVEARPERRAVGTQADPVMLEVFNNLFMSIAEQMGYRLQNTAYSVNIKERLDFSCAIFDAQARLIANAPHMPVHLGSMGESVRTVMNANAGRMQPGDAYVVNDPYHGGTHLPDVTVITPVFDRKGSEILFYVGSRGHHADIGGTTPGSMPPDSKTVEDEGVLFTNFQLVKGGEFREQAARDILGSGRWPARNPDQNIADMHAQIAANEKGVQELLRMCDHFGLDVVRAYMGHVQDNAEEAVRRVISVLKDGSYEYPLDNGAVIRVAVRVDNQARSAVVDFTGTSDQLDNNFNAPGAIAVAAVLYVFRTLVNDDIPLNDGCLVPLSIILPEGSMLRPNPPASVVAGNVETSMCIVNALYGALGVLAASQGTMNNFTFGNARHQYYETISGGTGAGPVRIDAAGPHDEGFPGTSVVQAHMTNSRLTDPEVLEFRFPVRLESYEIRHGSGGAGRYPGGNGGVRRIRFLEDMTAAILSNNRRYAPFGLAGGEPGAMGRNYVERLDGTVEELGPQDSAQLRPGDVFVVETPGGGGYGAA
;
A
#
# COMPACT_ATOMS: atom_id res chain seq x y z
N MET A 1 17.03 15.22 -3.34
CA MET A 1 17.43 15.17 -1.92
C MET A 1 17.38 16.61 -1.43
N PHE A 2 16.32 17.03 -0.74
CA PHE A 2 16.12 18.44 -0.41
C PHE A 2 16.54 18.74 1.03
N PHE A 3 17.43 19.70 1.19
CA PHE A 3 17.84 20.20 2.50
C PHE A 3 16.82 21.24 3.01
N LEU A 4 16.37 21.10 4.27
CA LEU A 4 15.36 21.94 4.95
C LEU A 4 15.82 23.40 5.18
N GLN A 5 17.09 23.71 4.95
CA GLN A 5 17.64 25.06 4.90
C GLN A 5 18.43 25.19 3.60
N PRO A 6 18.41 26.36 2.91
CA PRO A 6 19.32 26.59 1.81
C PRO A 6 20.74 26.35 2.34
N PRO A 7 21.53 25.45 1.72
CA PRO A 7 22.90 25.26 2.14
C PRO A 7 23.58 26.62 2.02
N GLU A 8 24.22 27.04 3.10
CA GLU A 8 25.05 28.23 3.08
C GLU A 8 26.07 28.05 1.95
N VAL A 9 26.01 28.92 0.93
CA VAL A 9 26.97 28.90 -0.17
C VAL A 9 28.29 29.40 0.38
N ALA A 10 29.04 28.47 0.96
CA ALA A 10 30.38 28.73 1.44
C ALA A 10 31.31 28.84 0.23
N PRO A 11 32.24 29.82 0.19
CA PRO A 11 33.30 29.82 -0.79
C PRO A 11 34.11 28.52 -0.68
N PHE A 12 34.12 27.74 -1.76
CA PHE A 12 34.93 26.53 -1.81
C PHE A 12 36.40 26.91 -2.01
N GLU A 13 37.19 26.74 -0.96
CA GLU A 13 38.64 26.72 -1.06
C GLU A 13 39.08 25.25 -1.10
N ALA A 14 39.80 24.84 -2.14
CA ALA A 14 40.34 23.50 -2.23
C ALA A 14 41.31 23.26 -1.04
N TRP A 15 40.88 22.43 -0.09
CA TRP A 15 41.65 22.18 1.14
C TRP A 15 42.96 21.45 0.87
N SER A 16 42.94 20.45 -0.02
CA SER A 16 44.12 19.77 -0.57
C SER A 16 43.76 19.12 -1.91
N ALA A 17 44.76 18.87 -2.75
CA ALA A 17 44.58 18.18 -4.03
C ALA A 17 45.58 17.02 -4.12
N MET A 18 45.17 15.89 -4.70
CA MET A 18 46.05 14.74 -4.89
C MET A 18 47.29 15.15 -5.69
N PRO A 19 48.51 14.96 -5.14
CA PRO A 19 49.76 15.22 -5.85
C PRO A 19 49.86 14.42 -7.16
N ASP A 20 50.45 15.03 -8.19
CA ASP A 20 50.63 14.38 -9.50
C ASP A 20 51.40 13.06 -9.42
N ALA A 21 52.29 12.90 -8.44
CA ALA A 21 53.03 11.66 -8.19
C ALA A 21 52.15 10.44 -7.85
N PHE A 22 50.92 10.66 -7.39
CA PHE A 22 49.96 9.60 -7.09
C PHE A 22 48.95 9.34 -8.21
N ARG A 23 48.85 10.23 -9.22
CA ARG A 23 47.94 10.08 -10.35
C ARG A 23 48.47 9.05 -11.34
N ARG A 24 47.62 8.12 -11.78
CA ARG A 24 47.98 7.04 -12.72
C ARG A 24 47.02 7.02 -13.90
N LEU A 25 47.14 7.94 -14.86
CA LEU A 25 46.22 8.01 -16.00
C LEU A 25 46.43 6.82 -16.96
N GLN A 26 45.81 5.69 -16.62
CA GLN A 26 45.92 4.41 -17.31
C GLN A 26 44.57 3.69 -17.25
N ARG A 27 44.44 2.62 -18.04
CA ARG A 27 43.26 1.75 -18.06
C ARG A 27 43.40 0.71 -16.93
N SER A 28 42.34 0.46 -16.17
CA SER A 28 42.28 -0.54 -15.10
C SER A 28 41.07 -1.47 -15.24
N ASP A 29 41.09 -2.64 -14.60
CA ASP A 29 39.98 -3.60 -14.62
C ASP A 29 38.67 -2.95 -14.11
N TRP A 30 38.78 -2.10 -13.08
CA TRP A 30 37.65 -1.32 -12.59
C TRP A 30 37.10 -0.35 -13.65
N ALA A 31 37.97 0.32 -14.40
CA ALA A 31 37.57 1.24 -15.47
C ALA A 31 36.93 0.50 -16.65
N ASP A 32 37.37 -0.72 -16.94
CA ASP A 32 36.74 -1.59 -17.95
C ASP A 32 35.30 -1.93 -17.58
N ALA A 33 35.07 -2.28 -16.31
CA ALA A 33 33.75 -2.61 -15.81
C ALA A 33 32.81 -1.40 -15.63
N ASN A 34 33.34 -0.22 -15.23
CA ASN A 34 32.51 0.90 -14.78
C ASN A 34 32.59 2.16 -15.67
N ARG A 35 33.58 2.26 -16.55
CA ARG A 35 33.78 3.42 -17.45
C ARG A 35 34.06 3.02 -18.90
N ALA A 36 33.63 1.82 -19.30
CA ALA A 36 33.83 1.28 -20.66
C ALA A 36 35.29 1.34 -21.14
N GLY A 37 36.25 1.20 -20.22
CA GLY A 37 37.69 1.18 -20.48
C GLY A 37 38.36 2.53 -20.71
N ALA A 38 37.66 3.64 -20.44
CA ALA A 38 38.30 4.97 -20.43
C ALA A 38 39.42 5.04 -19.38
N PRO A 39 40.61 5.58 -19.68
CA PRO A 39 41.67 5.77 -18.69
C PRO A 39 41.21 6.61 -17.50
N VAL A 40 41.59 6.21 -16.29
CA VAL A 40 41.26 6.91 -15.03
C VAL A 40 42.54 7.13 -14.26
N ASP A 41 42.79 8.36 -13.80
CA ASP A 41 43.99 8.67 -13.03
C ASP A 41 43.88 8.29 -11.55
N SER A 42 42.72 8.55 -10.95
CA SER A 42 42.29 8.11 -9.62
C SER A 42 40.77 8.30 -9.51
N PHE A 43 40.13 7.53 -8.64
CA PHE A 43 38.73 7.76 -8.27
C PHE A 43 38.62 7.64 -6.76
N LEU A 44 38.53 8.79 -6.10
CA LEU A 44 38.58 8.88 -4.64
C LEU A 44 37.19 8.80 -4.02
N GLU A 45 37.05 7.95 -3.00
CA GLU A 45 35.79 7.74 -2.28
C GLU A 45 36.03 7.52 -0.77
N GLY A 46 34.95 7.25 -0.05
CA GLY A 46 34.96 6.79 1.33
C GLY A 46 35.65 7.72 2.34
N PRO A 47 35.44 9.05 2.31
CA PRO A 47 36.14 9.96 3.22
C PRO A 47 35.81 9.66 4.69
N VAL A 48 36.84 9.48 5.52
CA VAL A 48 36.68 9.31 6.97
C VAL A 48 37.79 10.02 7.74
N PHE A 49 37.42 10.74 8.80
CA PHE A 49 38.39 11.40 9.68
C PHE A 49 38.75 10.53 10.88
N ASP A 50 40.02 10.53 11.26
CA ASP A 50 40.45 10.03 12.56
C ASP A 50 40.21 11.11 13.64
N ARG A 51 40.39 10.73 14.92
CA ARG A 51 40.26 11.65 16.06
C ARG A 51 41.34 12.74 16.13
N HIS A 52 42.42 12.61 15.35
CA HIS A 52 43.49 13.59 15.24
C HIS A 52 43.25 14.59 14.10
N GLY A 53 42.13 14.47 13.38
CA GLY A 53 41.74 15.34 12.28
C GLY A 53 42.44 15.01 10.95
N ASN A 54 43.04 13.82 10.81
CA ASN A 54 43.55 13.36 9.53
C ASN A 54 42.42 12.75 8.71
N LEU A 55 42.32 13.12 7.42
CA LEU A 55 41.34 12.59 6.49
C LEU A 55 41.91 11.38 5.76
N TYR A 56 41.17 10.27 5.74
CA TYR A 56 41.48 9.10 4.95
C TYR A 56 40.53 9.05 3.75
N VAL A 57 41.05 8.68 2.58
CA VAL A 57 40.28 8.44 1.35
C VAL A 57 40.76 7.17 0.65
N THR A 58 39.85 6.44 0.03
CA THR A 58 40.17 5.28 -0.80
C THR A 58 40.41 5.73 -2.24
N ASP A 59 41.09 4.90 -3.02
CA ASP A 59 41.25 5.06 -4.46
C ASP A 59 40.93 3.72 -5.13
N ILE A 60 39.68 3.61 -5.56
CA ILE A 60 39.06 2.35 -6.00
C ILE A 60 39.84 1.67 -7.13
N PRO A 61 40.18 2.36 -8.24
CA PRO A 61 40.73 1.71 -9.43
C PRO A 61 42.12 1.09 -9.23
N TRP A 62 42.82 1.48 -8.15
CA TRP A 62 44.20 1.13 -7.90
C TRP A 62 44.42 0.44 -6.55
N GLY A 63 43.37 0.16 -5.77
CA GLY A 63 43.51 -0.59 -4.53
C GLY A 63 44.22 0.16 -3.40
N ARG A 64 44.10 1.50 -3.34
CA ARG A 64 44.90 2.34 -2.41
C ARG A 64 44.04 3.00 -1.34
N VAL A 65 44.66 3.25 -0.19
CA VAL A 65 44.11 4.15 0.85
C VAL A 65 45.15 5.22 1.15
N PHE A 66 44.73 6.48 1.12
CA PHE A 66 45.55 7.63 1.43
C PHE A 66 45.13 8.25 2.76
N ARG A 67 46.10 8.85 3.44
CA ARG A 67 45.92 9.74 4.59
C ARG A 67 46.35 11.15 4.20
N ILE A 68 45.50 12.12 4.46
CA ILE A 68 45.74 13.55 4.28
C ILE A 68 45.85 14.13 5.67
N GLY A 69 47.06 14.57 6.03
CA GLY A 69 47.33 15.17 7.34
C GLY A 69 46.62 16.51 7.51
N SER A 70 46.55 16.99 8.76
CA SER A 70 46.10 18.36 9.05
C SER A 70 46.99 19.45 8.42
N ASP A 71 48.23 19.09 8.06
CA ASP A 71 49.16 19.88 7.26
C ASP A 71 48.87 19.83 5.74
N ARG A 72 47.75 19.21 5.35
CA ARG A 72 47.26 19.02 3.98
C ARG A 72 48.15 18.11 3.11
N GLN A 73 49.13 17.41 3.69
CA GLN A 73 50.03 16.51 2.96
C GLN A 73 49.44 15.10 2.80
N TRP A 74 49.64 14.52 1.61
CA TRP A 74 49.16 13.17 1.28
C TRP A 74 50.22 12.11 1.58
N THR A 75 49.81 11.04 2.26
CA THR A 75 50.62 9.85 2.53
C THR A 75 49.86 8.62 2.03
N LEU A 76 50.50 7.75 1.25
CA LEU A 76 49.95 6.43 0.94
C LEU A 76 50.01 5.55 2.18
N VAL A 77 48.85 5.09 2.67
CA VAL A 77 48.76 4.22 3.85
C VAL A 77 48.94 2.77 3.44
N THR A 78 48.28 2.35 2.37
CA THR A 78 48.40 1.00 1.83
C THR A 78 48.03 0.97 0.34
N GLU A 79 48.59 -0.01 -0.37
CA GLU A 79 48.21 -0.40 -1.72
C GLU A 79 48.12 -1.94 -1.71
N TYR A 80 46.97 -2.48 -2.09
CA TYR A 80 46.70 -3.92 -2.02
C TYR A 80 45.82 -4.36 -3.19
N ASP A 81 45.73 -5.68 -3.41
CA ASP A 81 44.92 -6.25 -4.50
C ASP A 81 43.42 -6.21 -4.18
N GLY A 82 42.81 -5.04 -4.33
CA GLY A 82 41.41 -4.79 -4.02
C GLY A 82 40.85 -3.56 -4.72
N GLU A 83 39.57 -3.31 -4.49
CA GLU A 83 38.84 -2.18 -5.04
C GLU A 83 38.13 -1.45 -3.87
N PRO A 84 38.89 -0.77 -2.99
CA PRO A 84 38.37 -0.14 -1.78
C PRO A 84 37.48 1.03 -2.12
N ASN A 85 36.34 1.14 -1.45
CA ASN A 85 35.35 2.18 -1.69
C ASN A 85 34.99 2.90 -0.38
N GLY A 86 33.83 2.65 0.22
CA GLY A 86 33.47 3.19 1.53
C GLY A 86 34.35 2.68 2.67
N MET A 87 34.53 3.50 3.72
CA MET A 87 35.22 3.06 4.94
C MET A 87 34.77 3.80 6.19
N LYS A 88 34.92 3.15 7.35
CA LYS A 88 34.70 3.73 8.68
C LYS A 88 35.71 3.18 9.68
N PHE A 89 36.10 4.00 10.66
CA PHE A 89 36.90 3.51 11.79
C PHE A 89 36.08 2.51 12.61
N LEU A 90 36.63 1.31 12.76
CA LEU A 90 36.10 0.29 13.67
C LEU A 90 36.52 0.62 15.11
N ASP A 91 37.74 1.12 15.24
CA ASP A 91 38.32 1.71 16.44
C ASP A 91 39.42 2.68 16.03
N ASP A 92 40.22 3.14 16.99
CA ASP A 92 41.21 4.18 16.75
C ASP A 92 42.36 3.79 15.81
N ASP A 93 42.62 2.49 15.66
CA ASP A 93 43.78 1.99 14.92
C ASP A 93 43.38 1.20 13.67
N ARG A 94 42.09 0.88 13.52
CA ARG A 94 41.57 0.01 12.45
C ARG A 94 40.43 0.62 11.66
N LEU A 95 40.57 0.59 10.34
CA LEU A 95 39.54 0.96 9.36
C LEU A 95 38.85 -0.30 8.84
N LEU A 96 37.52 -0.30 8.85
CA LEU A 96 36.70 -1.24 8.10
C LEU A 96 36.41 -0.63 6.73
N ILE A 97 36.70 -1.36 5.66
CA ILE A 97 36.65 -0.94 4.27
C ILE A 97 35.64 -1.82 3.53
N THR A 98 34.71 -1.24 2.78
CA THR A 98 33.96 -1.93 1.74
C THR A 98 34.85 -2.03 0.50
N ASP A 99 35.11 -3.24 0.04
CA ASP A 99 35.93 -3.55 -1.12
C ASP A 99 35.09 -4.29 -2.17
N TYR A 100 34.96 -3.69 -3.36
CA TYR A 100 34.16 -4.27 -4.46
C TYR A 100 34.59 -5.69 -4.82
N LYS A 101 35.89 -5.98 -4.73
CA LYS A 101 36.50 -7.26 -5.11
C LYS A 101 36.49 -8.28 -3.98
N ASN A 102 36.72 -7.84 -2.74
CA ASN A 102 37.06 -8.71 -1.61
C ASN A 102 36.02 -8.75 -0.47
N GLY A 103 34.97 -7.92 -0.50
CA GLY A 103 33.96 -7.83 0.55
C GLY A 103 34.33 -6.80 1.63
N LEU A 104 34.01 -7.05 2.90
CA LEU A 104 34.47 -6.19 3.98
C LEU A 104 35.91 -6.55 4.36
N MET A 105 36.79 -5.56 4.38
CA MET A 105 38.21 -5.68 4.71
C MET A 105 38.54 -4.83 5.93
N VAL A 106 39.50 -5.24 6.75
CA VAL A 106 40.04 -4.43 7.84
C VAL A 106 41.48 -4.01 7.50
N LEU A 107 41.74 -2.71 7.57
CA LEU A 107 43.06 -2.09 7.49
C LEU A 107 43.54 -1.72 8.88
N ASP A 108 44.69 -2.23 9.29
CA ASP A 108 45.47 -1.72 10.41
C ASP A 108 46.29 -0.51 9.95
N VAL A 109 45.97 0.67 10.48
CA VAL A 109 46.49 1.95 9.98
C VAL A 109 47.98 2.13 10.25
N ALA A 110 48.49 1.55 11.34
CA ALA A 110 49.89 1.67 11.73
C ALA A 110 50.81 0.81 10.85
N SER A 111 50.39 -0.41 10.54
CA SER A 111 51.16 -1.36 9.73
C SER A 111 50.86 -1.27 8.23
N GLY A 112 49.73 -0.69 7.83
CA GLY A 112 49.24 -0.71 6.45
C GLY A 112 48.67 -2.07 6.02
N GLN A 113 48.55 -3.04 6.94
CA GLN A 113 48.10 -4.39 6.63
C GLN A 113 46.59 -4.44 6.40
N VAL A 114 46.16 -5.01 5.27
CA VAL A 114 44.75 -5.25 4.95
C VAL A 114 44.43 -6.74 5.04
N THR A 115 43.38 -7.09 5.77
CA THR A 115 42.92 -8.48 5.98
C THR A 115 41.42 -8.61 5.77
N PRO A 116 40.91 -9.76 5.29
CA PRO A 116 39.47 -9.95 5.16
C PRO A 116 38.75 -9.92 6.51
N TYR A 117 37.68 -9.13 6.61
CA TYR A 117 36.78 -9.09 7.76
C TYR A 117 35.53 -9.93 7.51
N LEU A 118 34.88 -9.72 6.36
CA LEU A 118 33.77 -10.55 5.89
C LEU A 118 33.82 -10.61 4.36
N ALA A 119 34.36 -11.69 3.82
CA ALA A 119 34.51 -11.87 2.37
C ALA A 119 33.26 -12.46 1.69
N ARG A 120 32.37 -13.10 2.46
CA ARG A 120 31.20 -13.83 1.96
C ARG A 120 30.05 -13.79 2.97
N ARG A 121 28.83 -13.90 2.46
CA ARG A 121 27.65 -14.24 3.28
C ARG A 121 27.34 -15.71 3.04
N ASN A 122 27.53 -16.56 4.04
CA ASN A 122 27.48 -18.02 3.89
C ASN A 122 28.47 -18.49 2.79
N SER A 123 28.00 -19.20 1.77
CA SER A 123 28.79 -19.66 0.62
C SER A 123 28.88 -18.65 -0.53
N GLU A 124 28.10 -17.56 -0.50
CA GLU A 124 27.97 -16.58 -1.58
C GLU A 124 28.97 -15.42 -1.41
N ARG A 125 29.71 -15.08 -2.47
CA ARG A 125 30.52 -13.85 -2.50
C ARG A 125 29.60 -12.64 -2.68
N PHE A 126 29.99 -11.50 -2.13
CA PHE A 126 29.32 -10.24 -2.42
C PHE A 126 29.51 -9.87 -3.89
N LYS A 127 28.52 -9.19 -4.47
CA LYS A 127 28.54 -8.75 -5.87
C LYS A 127 29.36 -7.48 -6.07
N GLY A 128 29.50 -6.68 -5.03
CA GLY A 128 30.25 -5.43 -5.02
C GLY A 128 29.77 -4.55 -3.89
N VAL A 129 30.45 -4.63 -2.74
CA VAL A 129 30.09 -3.81 -1.58
C VAL A 129 30.54 -2.36 -1.79
N ASN A 130 29.66 -1.41 -1.47
CA ASN A 130 29.85 -0.01 -1.82
C ASN A 130 30.13 0.84 -0.57
N ASP A 131 29.17 0.95 0.34
CA ASP A 131 29.23 1.83 1.51
C ASP A 131 28.89 1.12 2.81
N LEU A 132 29.35 1.67 3.94
CA LEU A 132 29.01 1.16 5.28
C LEU A 132 28.80 2.26 6.34
N THR A 133 27.97 1.95 7.34
CA THR A 133 27.82 2.76 8.55
C THR A 133 27.56 1.91 9.78
N PHE A 134 27.86 2.47 10.95
CA PHE A 134 27.50 1.90 12.24
C PHE A 134 26.25 2.60 12.79
N ASP A 135 25.37 1.86 13.47
CA ASP A 135 24.36 2.46 14.35
C ASP A 135 24.84 2.57 15.80
N ALA A 136 24.04 3.21 16.66
CA ALA A 136 24.37 3.42 18.07
C ALA A 136 24.50 2.11 18.88
N GLN A 137 24.02 0.99 18.34
CA GLN A 137 24.10 -0.35 18.93
C GLN A 137 25.29 -1.16 18.40
N GLY A 138 26.10 -0.57 17.50
CA GLY A 138 27.27 -1.21 16.89
C GLY A 138 26.94 -2.14 15.71
N ASN A 139 25.71 -2.11 15.17
CA ASN A 139 25.37 -2.82 13.94
C ASN A 139 26.06 -2.17 12.75
N ILE A 140 26.71 -2.98 11.93
CA ILE A 140 27.28 -2.57 10.65
C ILE A 140 26.19 -2.74 9.59
N TYR A 141 25.78 -1.65 8.98
CA TYR A 141 24.97 -1.65 7.78
C TYR A 141 25.90 -1.43 6.59
N PHE A 142 25.84 -2.30 5.59
CA PHE A 142 26.63 -2.12 4.38
C PHE A 142 25.86 -2.55 3.14
N THR A 143 26.07 -1.82 2.05
CA THR A 143 25.41 -2.06 0.77
C THR A 143 26.23 -3.01 -0.08
N ASP A 144 25.57 -4.00 -0.67
CA ASP A 144 26.09 -4.86 -1.75
C ASP A 144 25.31 -4.51 -3.01
N GLN A 145 25.69 -3.39 -3.61
CA GLN A 145 24.95 -2.83 -4.73
C GLN A 145 25.14 -3.67 -6.00
N GLY A 146 26.34 -4.19 -6.26
CA GLY A 146 26.57 -5.16 -7.35
C GLY A 146 26.00 -4.75 -8.72
N GLN A 147 26.12 -3.48 -9.11
CA GLN A 147 25.51 -2.89 -10.32
C GLN A 147 23.98 -3.05 -10.43
N SER A 148 23.28 -3.17 -9.31
CA SER A 148 21.83 -3.27 -9.29
C SER A 148 21.16 -2.05 -9.89
N GLY A 149 20.18 -2.31 -10.75
CA GLY A 149 19.41 -1.32 -11.47
C GLY A 149 18.02 -1.85 -11.80
N LEU A 150 17.23 -1.07 -12.53
CA LEU A 150 15.83 -1.40 -12.86
C LEU A 150 15.63 -2.78 -13.50
N HIS A 151 16.64 -3.32 -14.18
CA HIS A 151 16.58 -4.61 -14.88
C HIS A 151 17.18 -5.79 -14.10
N ASP A 152 17.95 -5.54 -13.04
CA ASP A 152 18.46 -6.54 -12.11
C ASP A 152 18.45 -5.96 -10.68
N PRO A 153 17.29 -5.99 -10.00
CA PRO A 153 17.12 -5.41 -8.65
C PRO A 153 17.63 -6.37 -7.57
N SER A 154 18.77 -7.04 -7.79
CA SER A 154 19.30 -8.07 -6.90
C SER A 154 20.22 -7.54 -5.80
N GLY A 155 20.38 -6.22 -5.71
CA GLY A 155 21.20 -5.51 -4.74
C GLY A 155 20.64 -5.66 -3.34
N ARG A 156 21.54 -5.73 -2.37
CA ARG A 156 21.17 -6.05 -0.99
C ARG A 156 21.73 -5.01 -0.03
N LEU A 157 20.94 -4.66 0.97
CA LEU A 157 21.44 -4.00 2.17
C LEU A 157 21.64 -5.07 3.23
N TYR A 158 22.88 -5.23 3.70
CA TYR A 158 23.20 -6.14 4.77
C TYR A 158 23.26 -5.39 6.09
N ARG A 159 22.68 -5.98 7.13
CA ARG A 159 22.88 -5.57 8.52
C ARG A 159 23.63 -6.68 9.26
N LEU A 160 24.90 -6.47 9.50
CA LEU A 160 25.74 -7.29 10.37
C LEU A 160 25.64 -6.74 11.79
N ARG A 161 24.89 -7.44 12.64
CA ARG A 161 24.71 -7.05 14.04
C ARG A 161 25.86 -7.56 14.91
N PRO A 162 26.31 -6.82 15.95
CA PRO A 162 27.30 -7.31 16.90
C PRO A 162 26.66 -8.29 17.90
N GLY A 163 25.33 -8.24 18.08
CA GLY A 163 24.52 -9.23 18.78
C GLY A 163 23.65 -9.99 17.79
N GLY A 164 23.63 -11.32 17.87
CA GLY A 164 22.83 -12.18 17.01
C GLY A 164 21.31 -11.95 17.08
N GLN A 165 20.51 -12.98 16.81
CA GLN A 165 19.05 -12.87 16.86
C GLN A 165 18.54 -12.67 18.31
N HIS A 166 17.88 -11.55 18.60
CA HIS A 166 17.24 -11.28 19.91
C HIS A 166 15.84 -11.91 20.01
N ALA A 167 15.77 -13.24 19.96
CA ALA A 167 14.48 -13.94 19.96
C ALA A 167 13.68 -13.75 21.26
N CYS A 168 14.35 -13.74 22.43
CA CYS A 168 13.69 -13.56 23.73
C CYS A 168 13.01 -12.19 23.87
N LEU A 169 13.67 -11.10 23.45
CA LEU A 169 13.10 -9.74 23.56
C LEU A 169 11.94 -9.52 22.58
N VAL A 170 12.03 -10.08 21.36
CA VAL A 170 10.92 -10.06 20.39
C VAL A 170 9.75 -10.87 20.93
N ALA A 171 10.00 -12.06 21.46
CA ALA A 171 8.97 -12.89 22.08
C ALA A 171 8.30 -12.17 23.26
N ASP A 172 9.07 -11.49 24.12
CA ASP A 172 8.52 -10.66 25.19
C ASP A 172 7.67 -9.50 24.65
N ALA A 173 8.09 -8.85 23.56
CA ALA A 173 7.34 -7.75 22.96
C ALA A 173 5.96 -8.17 22.43
N LEU A 174 5.90 -9.37 21.82
CA LEU A 174 4.73 -9.97 21.20
C LEU A 174 3.87 -10.80 22.15
N GLY A 175 4.26 -10.93 23.42
CA GLY A 175 3.50 -11.71 24.38
C GLY A 175 3.75 -13.22 24.35
N MET A 176 4.70 -13.71 23.55
CA MET A 176 5.03 -15.14 23.42
C MET A 176 5.85 -15.65 24.63
N THR A 177 5.66 -16.92 24.99
CA THR A 177 6.32 -17.55 26.16
C THR A 177 7.33 -18.63 25.78
N THR A 178 7.36 -19.03 24.51
CA THR A 178 8.24 -20.10 24.01
C THR A 178 8.84 -19.69 22.67
N VAL A 179 10.14 -19.94 22.50
CA VAL A 179 10.89 -19.79 21.26
C VAL A 179 11.53 -21.13 20.91
N PHE A 180 11.42 -21.55 19.65
CA PHE A 180 12.15 -22.70 19.11
C PHE A 180 13.32 -22.19 18.26
N ALA A 181 14.53 -22.66 18.54
CA ALA A 181 15.73 -22.31 17.80
C ALA A 181 16.41 -23.58 17.27
N HIS A 182 16.41 -23.71 15.94
CA HIS A 182 17.04 -24.83 15.23
C HIS A 182 18.57 -24.66 15.20
N PRO A 183 19.38 -25.72 15.30
CA PRO A 183 20.85 -25.64 15.27
C PRO A 183 21.41 -25.10 13.95
N LEU A 184 20.59 -25.15 12.88
CA LEU A 184 20.90 -24.55 11.58
C LEU A 184 20.25 -23.18 11.38
N GLY A 185 19.81 -22.47 12.43
CA GLY A 185 19.05 -21.21 12.31
C GLY A 185 19.70 -20.16 11.40
N GLY A 186 21.04 -20.05 11.41
CA GLY A 186 21.79 -19.16 10.51
C GLY A 186 21.79 -19.56 9.03
N VAL A 187 21.48 -20.81 8.71
CA VAL A 187 21.47 -21.38 7.34
C VAL A 187 20.17 -22.15 7.04
N LEU A 188 19.10 -21.89 7.79
CA LEU A 188 17.88 -22.69 7.77
C LEU A 188 17.19 -22.66 6.40
N SER A 189 17.32 -21.57 5.64
CA SER A 189 16.83 -21.46 4.27
C SER A 189 17.53 -22.44 3.33
N ALA A 190 18.85 -22.66 3.47
CA ALA A 190 19.59 -23.63 2.65
C ALA A 190 19.21 -25.08 3.02
N TYR A 191 19.02 -25.34 4.32
CA TYR A 191 18.48 -26.61 4.79
C TYR A 191 17.08 -26.86 4.22
N GLY A 192 16.17 -25.88 4.32
CA GLY A 192 14.83 -25.95 3.77
C GLY A 192 14.80 -26.12 2.24
N MET A 193 15.69 -25.45 1.50
CA MET A 193 15.84 -25.65 0.05
C MET A 193 16.26 -27.08 -0.31
N GLY A 194 17.14 -27.70 0.49
CA GLY A 194 17.53 -29.11 0.29
C GLY A 194 16.42 -30.11 0.62
N LEU A 195 15.55 -29.77 1.58
CA LEU A 195 14.40 -30.59 1.97
C LEU A 195 13.17 -30.40 1.08
N ALA A 196 13.10 -29.31 0.32
CA ALA A 196 11.92 -28.97 -0.46
C ALA A 196 11.64 -30.02 -1.54
N ASP A 197 10.39 -30.44 -1.64
CA ASP A 197 9.94 -31.27 -2.75
C ASP A 197 10.03 -30.50 -4.06
N GLN A 198 10.47 -31.17 -5.13
CA GLN A 198 10.37 -30.64 -6.48
C GLN A 198 8.90 -30.68 -6.91
N THR A 199 8.41 -29.57 -7.45
CA THR A 199 6.99 -29.40 -7.78
C THR A 199 6.83 -28.88 -9.21
N ASP A 200 5.97 -29.53 -10.01
CA ASP A 200 5.46 -29.00 -11.27
C ASP A 200 3.93 -28.85 -11.16
N MET A 201 3.44 -27.66 -11.49
CA MET A 201 2.01 -27.34 -11.49
C MET A 201 1.55 -27.01 -12.91
N ARG A 202 0.48 -27.67 -13.35
CA ARG A 202 -0.20 -27.46 -14.64
C ARG A 202 -1.63 -27.04 -14.41
N GLN A 203 -2.12 -26.10 -15.20
CA GLN A 203 -3.48 -25.59 -15.09
C GLN A 203 -4.12 -25.35 -16.44
N LYS A 204 -5.45 -25.42 -16.49
CA LYS A 204 -6.26 -25.12 -17.67
C LYS A 204 -7.58 -24.46 -17.28
N THR A 205 -7.91 -23.36 -17.95
CA THR A 205 -9.20 -22.66 -17.81
C THR A 205 -10.32 -23.45 -18.48
N VAL A 206 -11.46 -23.57 -17.80
CA VAL A 206 -12.64 -24.34 -18.23
C VAL A 206 -13.86 -23.43 -18.38
N GLU A 207 -14.18 -22.63 -17.35
CA GLU A 207 -15.35 -21.73 -17.28
C GLU A 207 -16.69 -22.37 -17.68
N LYS A 208 -17.06 -23.48 -17.02
CA LYS A 208 -18.33 -24.21 -17.25
C LYS A 208 -19.07 -24.50 -15.95
N THR A 209 -20.40 -24.62 -16.03
CA THR A 209 -21.25 -25.02 -14.89
C THR A 209 -20.80 -26.37 -14.35
N LEU A 210 -20.62 -26.47 -13.03
CA LEU A 210 -20.34 -27.71 -12.34
C LEU A 210 -21.58 -28.62 -12.35
N ASP A 211 -21.55 -29.65 -13.18
CA ASP A 211 -22.54 -30.72 -13.25
C ASP A 211 -21.90 -32.09 -13.47
N ALA A 212 -22.71 -33.15 -13.48
CA ALA A 212 -22.23 -34.53 -13.63
C ALA A 212 -21.58 -34.80 -15.01
N ALA A 213 -22.00 -34.09 -16.06
CA ALA A 213 -21.45 -34.27 -17.40
C ALA A 213 -20.05 -33.64 -17.49
N LEU A 214 -19.90 -32.43 -16.94
CA LEU A 214 -18.61 -31.76 -16.86
C LEU A 214 -17.61 -32.56 -16.02
N MET A 215 -18.02 -33.12 -14.88
CA MET A 215 -17.12 -33.95 -14.05
C MET A 215 -16.50 -35.12 -14.83
N ALA A 216 -17.28 -35.76 -15.73
CA ALA A 216 -16.75 -36.81 -16.60
C ALA A 216 -15.76 -36.29 -17.66
N GLU A 217 -15.98 -35.09 -18.20
CA GLU A 217 -15.07 -34.41 -19.13
C GLU A 217 -13.74 -34.05 -18.44
N LEU A 218 -13.81 -33.47 -17.23
CA LEU A 218 -12.65 -32.98 -16.48
C LEU A 218 -11.67 -34.09 -16.11
N GLN A 219 -12.14 -35.33 -15.93
CA GLN A 219 -11.26 -36.46 -15.63
C GLN A 219 -10.18 -36.63 -16.70
N GLY A 220 -10.56 -36.61 -17.99
CA GLY A 220 -9.61 -36.76 -19.09
C GLY A 220 -8.63 -35.59 -19.20
N GLU A 221 -9.11 -34.37 -18.93
CA GLU A 221 -8.24 -33.18 -18.96
C GLU A 221 -7.24 -33.16 -17.80
N LEU A 222 -7.68 -33.52 -16.59
CA LEU A 222 -6.83 -33.65 -15.41
C LEU A 222 -5.78 -34.75 -15.60
N ASP A 223 -6.12 -35.87 -16.24
CA ASP A 223 -5.16 -36.94 -16.51
C ASP A 223 -4.09 -36.50 -17.53
N ALA A 224 -4.46 -35.72 -18.55
CA ALA A 224 -3.50 -35.14 -19.49
C ALA A 224 -2.55 -34.13 -18.82
N LEU A 225 -3.07 -33.27 -17.93
CA LEU A 225 -2.25 -32.34 -17.14
C LEU A 225 -1.33 -33.09 -16.16
N ALA A 226 -1.82 -34.17 -15.54
CA ALA A 226 -1.03 -35.02 -14.67
C ALA A 226 0.14 -35.70 -15.41
N GLU A 227 -0.10 -36.22 -16.61
CA GLU A 227 0.97 -36.81 -17.42
C GLU A 227 2.06 -35.80 -17.77
N GLN A 228 1.69 -34.55 -18.07
CA GLN A 228 2.63 -33.47 -18.31
C GLN A 228 3.47 -33.12 -17.07
N ALA A 229 2.82 -32.94 -15.92
CA ALA A 229 3.47 -32.59 -14.66
C ALA A 229 4.42 -33.70 -14.17
N VAL A 230 3.96 -34.96 -14.18
CA VAL A 230 4.79 -36.14 -13.86
C VAL A 230 5.94 -36.28 -14.87
N GLY A 231 5.67 -36.01 -16.15
CA GLY A 231 6.68 -36.03 -17.20
C GLY A 231 7.81 -35.02 -16.97
N GLU A 232 7.52 -33.84 -16.40
CA GLU A 232 8.56 -32.88 -16.01
C GLU A 232 9.38 -33.39 -14.82
N LEU A 233 8.76 -33.90 -13.76
CA LEU A 233 9.51 -34.45 -12.63
C LEU A 233 10.39 -35.65 -13.02
N ARG A 234 9.93 -36.50 -13.95
CA ARG A 234 10.75 -37.57 -14.53
C ARG A 234 11.96 -37.01 -15.29
N ARG A 235 11.82 -35.91 -16.04
CA ARG A 235 12.96 -35.24 -16.71
C ARG A 235 13.97 -34.69 -15.71
N GLN A 236 13.51 -34.34 -14.51
CA GLN A 236 14.35 -33.92 -13.38
C GLN A 236 14.89 -35.11 -12.57
N HIS A 237 14.70 -36.34 -13.05
CA HIS A 237 15.20 -37.60 -12.47
C HIS A 237 14.54 -37.99 -11.14
N VAL A 238 13.31 -37.54 -10.88
CA VAL A 238 12.50 -38.04 -9.75
C VAL A 238 11.92 -39.42 -10.10
N ALA A 239 12.05 -40.38 -9.19
CA ALA A 239 11.51 -41.73 -9.37
C ALA A 239 9.98 -41.75 -9.26
N ASP A 240 9.31 -42.53 -10.10
CA ASP A 240 7.84 -42.64 -10.12
C ASP A 240 7.23 -43.03 -8.76
N SER A 241 7.94 -43.84 -7.96
CA SER A 241 7.50 -44.23 -6.62
C SER A 241 7.44 -43.06 -5.63
N ASP A 242 8.14 -41.98 -5.94
CA ASP A 242 8.34 -40.83 -5.06
C ASP A 242 7.52 -39.61 -5.53
N ILE A 243 6.79 -39.74 -6.65
CA ILE A 243 5.92 -38.69 -7.19
C ILE A 243 4.50 -38.86 -6.65
N GLN A 244 3.98 -37.82 -6.01
CA GLN A 244 2.58 -37.69 -5.64
C GLN A 244 1.90 -36.68 -6.54
N VAL A 245 0.66 -36.98 -6.95
CA VAL A 245 -0.12 -36.10 -7.83
C VAL A 245 -1.40 -35.69 -7.13
N GLN A 246 -1.59 -34.38 -6.99
CA GLN A 246 -2.81 -33.78 -6.46
C GLN A 246 -3.59 -33.13 -7.61
N ARG A 247 -4.89 -33.39 -7.66
CA ARG A 247 -5.82 -32.82 -8.65
C ARG A 247 -6.79 -31.91 -7.93
N ARG A 248 -7.00 -30.70 -8.45
CA ARG A 248 -7.86 -29.68 -7.83
C ARG A 248 -8.83 -29.08 -8.84
N LEU A 249 -10.00 -28.70 -8.33
CA LEU A 249 -10.98 -27.87 -9.00
C LEU A 249 -10.94 -26.48 -8.40
N HIS A 250 -10.98 -25.45 -9.24
CA HIS A 250 -11.17 -24.07 -8.83
C HIS A 250 -12.64 -23.74 -9.02
N LEU A 251 -13.40 -23.77 -7.94
CA LEU A 251 -14.86 -23.59 -7.95
C LEU A 251 -15.25 -22.20 -7.49
N LYS A 252 -16.23 -21.59 -8.16
CA LYS A 252 -16.83 -20.32 -7.77
C LYS A 252 -18.35 -20.35 -7.94
N TYR A 253 -19.07 -19.48 -7.23
CA TYR A 253 -20.48 -19.26 -7.55
C TYR A 253 -20.58 -18.51 -8.88
N ARG A 254 -21.57 -18.84 -9.72
CA ARG A 254 -21.79 -18.18 -11.00
C ARG A 254 -21.80 -16.66 -10.83
N GLY A 255 -20.94 -16.02 -11.62
CA GLY A 255 -20.76 -14.57 -11.67
C GLY A 255 -19.89 -13.97 -10.56
N THR A 256 -19.44 -14.75 -9.58
CA THR A 256 -18.32 -14.34 -8.72
C THR A 256 -17.00 -14.64 -9.43
N ASP A 257 -15.93 -13.92 -9.07
CA ASP A 257 -14.62 -14.06 -9.76
C ASP A 257 -13.50 -14.63 -8.88
N THR A 258 -13.83 -15.08 -7.67
CA THR A 258 -12.85 -15.75 -6.81
C THR A 258 -13.23 -17.21 -6.71
N ALA A 259 -12.45 -18.04 -7.39
CA ALA A 259 -12.53 -19.47 -7.17
C ALA A 259 -11.82 -19.88 -5.87
N LEU A 260 -12.36 -20.91 -5.24
CA LEU A 260 -11.74 -21.62 -4.15
C LEU A 260 -11.24 -22.96 -4.66
N GLU A 261 -10.01 -23.29 -4.31
CA GLU A 261 -9.44 -24.60 -4.59
C GLU A 261 -10.08 -25.66 -3.70
N VAL A 262 -10.59 -26.71 -4.33
CA VAL A 262 -11.04 -27.92 -3.66
C VAL A 262 -10.41 -29.15 -4.31
N PRO A 263 -10.20 -30.24 -3.56
CA PRO A 263 -9.77 -31.49 -4.16
C PRO A 263 -10.73 -31.95 -5.26
N TYR A 264 -10.20 -32.54 -6.35
CA TYR A 264 -11.04 -33.22 -7.33
C TYR A 264 -11.62 -34.50 -6.71
N SER A 265 -12.95 -34.56 -6.58
CA SER A 265 -13.72 -35.67 -6.01
C SER A 265 -14.99 -35.92 -6.81
N ASP A 266 -15.94 -36.72 -6.32
CA ASP A 266 -17.29 -36.72 -6.89
C ASP A 266 -18.00 -35.37 -6.69
N LEU A 267 -19.08 -35.14 -7.45
CA LEU A 267 -19.82 -33.88 -7.50
C LEU A 267 -20.35 -33.42 -6.14
N ASP A 268 -20.88 -34.34 -5.34
CA ASP A 268 -21.49 -34.01 -4.04
C ASP A 268 -20.42 -33.64 -3.02
N GLN A 269 -19.29 -34.36 -3.03
CA GLN A 269 -18.16 -34.05 -2.15
C GLN A 269 -17.49 -32.72 -2.54
N ALA A 270 -17.28 -32.46 -3.84
CA ALA A 270 -16.66 -31.21 -4.31
C ALA A 270 -17.51 -29.99 -3.92
N ARG A 271 -18.84 -30.11 -4.00
CA ARG A 271 -19.78 -29.08 -3.53
C ARG A 271 -19.66 -28.85 -2.02
N LYS A 272 -19.61 -29.91 -1.22
CA LYS A 272 -19.46 -29.79 0.25
C LYS A 272 -18.14 -29.15 0.65
N ASP A 273 -17.05 -29.54 0.01
CA ASP A 273 -15.72 -28.98 0.26
C ASP A 273 -15.68 -27.50 -0.11
N PHE A 274 -16.29 -27.13 -1.24
CA PHE A 274 -16.45 -25.73 -1.63
C PHE A 274 -17.28 -24.95 -0.61
N GLU A 275 -18.46 -25.46 -0.22
CA GLU A 275 -19.32 -24.77 0.75
C GLU A 275 -18.66 -24.64 2.12
N ALA A 276 -17.87 -25.63 2.56
CA ALA A 276 -17.10 -25.57 3.80
C ALA A 276 -16.00 -24.50 3.72
N ALA A 277 -15.20 -24.52 2.64
CA ALA A 277 -14.15 -23.53 2.40
C ALA A 277 -14.74 -22.11 2.25
N TYR A 278 -15.87 -21.99 1.54
CA TYR A 278 -16.58 -20.74 1.33
C TYR A 278 -17.16 -20.21 2.64
N ARG A 279 -17.78 -21.05 3.48
CA ARG A 279 -18.27 -20.63 4.80
C ARG A 279 -17.13 -20.23 5.74
N GLN A 280 -16.03 -20.96 5.74
CA GLN A 280 -14.85 -20.60 6.53
C GLN A 280 -14.28 -19.26 6.09
N ARG A 281 -14.22 -19.02 4.78
CA ARG A 281 -13.62 -17.82 4.21
C ARG A 281 -14.56 -16.63 4.13
N TYR A 282 -15.88 -16.82 4.06
CA TYR A 282 -16.86 -15.76 3.77
C TYR A 282 -18.04 -15.68 4.75
N SER A 283 -18.22 -16.67 5.63
CA SER A 283 -19.21 -16.69 6.73
C SER A 283 -20.68 -16.80 6.31
N PHE A 284 -20.99 -16.97 5.03
CA PHE A 284 -22.34 -17.25 4.50
C PHE A 284 -22.26 -18.16 3.25
N LEU A 285 -23.41 -18.60 2.71
CA LEU A 285 -23.51 -19.37 1.46
C LEU A 285 -24.52 -18.71 0.50
N MET A 286 -24.41 -19.02 -0.80
CA MET A 286 -25.36 -18.60 -1.84
C MET A 286 -26.11 -19.82 -2.42
N PRO A 287 -27.03 -20.45 -1.67
CA PRO A 287 -27.57 -21.77 -2.00
C PRO A 287 -28.34 -21.82 -3.33
N ASN A 288 -28.86 -20.68 -3.79
CA ASN A 288 -29.63 -20.58 -5.04
C ASN A 288 -28.76 -20.30 -6.27
N ARG A 289 -27.42 -20.23 -6.14
CA ARG A 289 -26.51 -19.97 -7.26
C ARG A 289 -25.79 -21.25 -7.70
N GLU A 290 -25.66 -21.39 -9.02
CA GLU A 290 -24.90 -22.47 -9.63
C GLU A 290 -23.40 -22.34 -9.30
N LEU A 291 -22.70 -23.48 -9.26
CA LEU A 291 -21.25 -23.51 -9.17
C LEU A 291 -20.64 -23.58 -10.57
N VAL A 292 -19.51 -22.93 -10.78
CA VAL A 292 -18.74 -22.90 -12.02
C VAL A 292 -17.34 -23.41 -11.73
N VAL A 293 -16.84 -24.30 -12.58
CA VAL A 293 -15.42 -24.69 -12.62
C VAL A 293 -14.71 -23.65 -13.48
N GLU A 294 -13.97 -22.76 -12.83
CA GLU A 294 -13.17 -21.73 -13.52
C GLU A 294 -11.94 -22.36 -14.15
N THR A 295 -11.17 -23.08 -13.34
CA THR A 295 -9.88 -23.68 -13.70
C THR A 295 -9.77 -25.06 -13.09
N ILE A 296 -9.04 -25.94 -13.76
CA ILE A 296 -8.53 -27.18 -13.16
C ILE A 296 -7.02 -27.08 -13.01
N SER A 297 -6.48 -27.64 -11.93
CA SER A 297 -5.03 -27.71 -11.74
C SER A 297 -4.58 -29.08 -11.27
N VAL A 298 -3.36 -29.43 -11.67
CA VAL A 298 -2.65 -30.62 -11.23
C VAL A 298 -1.28 -30.20 -10.71
N GLU A 299 -0.95 -30.66 -9.52
CA GLU A 299 0.34 -30.46 -8.89
C GLU A 299 0.99 -31.83 -8.69
N ALA A 300 2.15 -32.04 -9.32
CA ALA A 300 2.99 -33.20 -9.07
C ALA A 300 4.14 -32.76 -8.15
N THR A 301 4.35 -33.49 -7.05
CA THR A 301 5.39 -33.22 -6.04
C THR A 301 6.23 -34.47 -5.79
N GLY A 302 7.56 -34.35 -5.72
CA GLY A 302 8.43 -35.47 -5.35
C GLY A 302 9.91 -35.11 -5.34
N GLY A 303 10.76 -36.09 -5.03
CA GLY A 303 12.22 -35.94 -5.11
C GLY A 303 12.86 -35.04 -4.04
N GLY A 304 12.11 -34.61 -3.02
CA GLY A 304 12.67 -33.97 -1.83
C GLY A 304 13.46 -34.95 -0.99
N GLU A 305 14.59 -34.50 -0.43
CA GLU A 305 15.43 -35.35 0.42
C GLU A 305 14.81 -35.49 1.81
N ARG A 306 14.44 -36.72 2.20
CA ARG A 306 13.94 -36.99 3.56
C ARG A 306 15.10 -37.13 4.53
N VAL A 307 15.51 -36.01 5.14
CA VAL A 307 16.50 -36.05 6.23
C VAL A 307 15.81 -36.50 7.51
N THR A 308 16.26 -37.62 8.07
CA THR A 308 15.87 -38.04 9.43
C THR A 308 16.85 -37.41 10.42
N GLU A 309 16.39 -36.45 11.21
CA GLU A 309 17.19 -35.84 12.26
C GLU A 309 17.61 -36.91 13.28
N THR A 310 18.92 -37.13 13.39
CA THR A 310 19.47 -38.11 14.33
C THR A 310 19.71 -37.43 15.68
N PRO A 311 19.31 -38.04 16.81
CA PRO A 311 19.57 -37.47 18.14
C PRO A 311 21.06 -37.15 18.33
N ALA A 312 21.37 -35.99 18.90
CA ALA A 312 22.76 -35.64 19.19
C ALA A 312 23.29 -36.48 20.36
N SER A 313 24.22 -37.38 20.08
CA SER A 313 24.85 -38.29 21.05
C SER A 313 26.05 -37.64 21.77
N ARG A 314 25.92 -36.38 22.21
CA ARG A 314 26.99 -35.73 22.98
C ARG A 314 26.91 -36.17 24.45
N SER A 315 28.00 -36.74 24.96
CA SER A 315 28.18 -37.02 26.40
C SER A 315 29.28 -36.14 26.99
N ARG A 316 29.09 -35.72 28.24
CA ARG A 316 30.05 -34.93 29.00
C ARG A 316 30.23 -35.54 30.39
N ASP A 317 31.46 -35.57 30.88
CA ASP A 317 31.75 -35.88 32.28
C ASP A 317 31.56 -34.63 33.15
N GLY A 318 30.57 -34.68 34.05
CA GLY A 318 30.27 -33.59 34.99
C GLY A 318 29.20 -32.59 34.50
N ALA A 319 28.94 -31.57 35.33
CA ALA A 319 27.91 -30.56 35.06
C ALA A 319 28.35 -29.55 34.00
N LEU A 320 27.38 -28.94 33.30
CA LEU A 320 27.64 -27.89 32.32
C LEU A 320 28.26 -26.68 33.04
N ALA A 321 29.44 -26.27 32.60
CA ALA A 321 30.14 -25.11 33.12
C ALA A 321 30.30 -24.05 32.02
N PRO A 322 30.17 -22.76 32.35
CA PRO A 322 30.45 -21.69 31.39
C PRO A 322 31.95 -21.66 31.09
N ARG A 323 32.33 -21.45 29.82
CA ARG A 323 33.74 -21.33 29.45
C ARG A 323 34.38 -20.05 29.97
N ARG A 324 33.59 -18.98 30.09
CA ARG A 324 34.00 -17.69 30.67
C ARG A 324 32.78 -16.86 31.05
N ALA A 325 33.00 -15.79 31.80
CA ALA A 325 32.04 -14.70 31.93
C ALA A 325 32.41 -13.57 30.94
N VAL A 326 31.42 -12.95 30.33
CA VAL A 326 31.56 -11.81 29.42
C VAL A 326 30.59 -10.71 29.79
N ARG A 327 30.93 -9.45 29.52
CA ARG A 327 30.00 -8.35 29.74
C ARG A 327 28.91 -8.34 28.67
N MET A 328 27.65 -8.35 29.09
CA MET A 328 26.46 -8.18 28.24
C MET A 328 25.57 -7.09 28.83
N TYR A 329 25.02 -6.22 27.98
CA TYR A 329 23.99 -5.27 28.40
C TYR A 329 22.62 -5.91 28.22
N SER A 330 21.89 -6.11 29.33
CA SER A 330 20.59 -6.78 29.30
C SER A 330 19.74 -6.39 30.52
N GLY A 331 18.43 -6.27 30.29
CA GLY A 331 17.48 -5.82 31.32
C GLY A 331 17.82 -4.43 31.86
N GLY A 332 18.28 -3.51 30.99
CA GLY A 332 18.59 -2.12 31.33
C GLY A 332 19.90 -1.88 32.09
N ALA A 333 20.78 -2.89 32.21
CA ALA A 333 22.07 -2.74 32.89
C ALA A 333 23.16 -3.63 32.28
N TRP A 334 24.42 -3.24 32.47
CA TRP A 334 25.57 -4.09 32.18
C TRP A 334 25.68 -5.22 33.22
N ARG A 335 25.86 -6.47 32.77
CA ARG A 335 25.94 -7.67 33.61
C ARG A 335 27.10 -8.56 33.17
N ASP A 336 27.79 -9.17 34.13
CA ASP A 336 28.69 -10.29 33.85
C ASP A 336 27.86 -11.54 33.58
N THR A 337 27.99 -12.05 32.36
CA THR A 337 27.09 -13.05 31.77
C THR A 337 27.88 -14.31 31.40
N PRO A 338 27.45 -15.50 31.84
CA PRO A 338 28.10 -16.75 31.46
C PRO A 338 28.00 -16.98 29.94
N LEU A 339 29.14 -17.28 29.34
CA LEU A 339 29.26 -17.72 27.96
C LEU A 339 29.43 -19.24 27.93
N TYR A 340 28.44 -19.92 27.37
CA TYR A 340 28.48 -21.31 27.00
C TYR A 340 28.82 -21.45 25.52
N VAL A 341 29.33 -22.61 25.14
CA VAL A 341 29.45 -22.99 23.74
C VAL A 341 28.67 -24.28 23.53
N ARG A 342 27.95 -24.36 22.41
CA ARG A 342 27.03 -25.46 22.12
C ARG A 342 27.70 -26.83 22.11
N GLU A 343 28.97 -26.88 21.71
CA GLU A 343 29.78 -28.10 21.60
C GLU A 343 29.99 -28.77 22.96
N ASP A 344 29.90 -28.01 24.06
CA ASP A 344 30.07 -28.52 25.42
C ASP A 344 28.74 -28.99 26.05
N MET A 345 27.63 -28.81 25.35
CA MET A 345 26.28 -29.11 25.84
C MET A 345 25.81 -30.51 25.38
N ALA A 346 25.07 -31.18 26.26
CA ALA A 346 24.43 -32.47 26.02
C ALA A 346 22.90 -32.33 26.06
N GLY A 347 22.18 -33.25 25.39
CA GLY A 347 20.72 -33.26 25.39
C GLY A 347 20.15 -33.33 26.82
N GLY A 348 19.25 -32.40 27.15
CA GLY A 348 18.68 -32.19 28.48
C GLY A 348 19.38 -31.09 29.30
N ASP A 349 20.49 -30.53 28.83
CA ASP A 349 21.14 -29.40 29.50
C ASP A 349 20.23 -28.15 29.48
N VAL A 350 20.24 -27.42 30.59
CA VAL A 350 19.43 -26.22 30.80
C VAL A 350 20.32 -25.04 31.18
N VAL A 351 20.09 -23.90 30.54
CA VAL A 351 20.80 -22.64 30.78
C VAL A 351 19.79 -21.55 31.11
N ALA A 352 19.86 -21.03 32.33
CA ALA A 352 19.06 -19.87 32.75
C ALA A 352 19.69 -18.56 32.27
N GLY A 353 18.87 -17.61 31.83
CA GLY A 353 19.31 -16.26 31.46
C GLY A 353 19.57 -15.37 32.68
N PRO A 354 20.44 -14.33 32.58
CA PRO A 354 21.16 -13.92 31.39
C PRO A 354 22.28 -14.91 31.03
N ALA A 355 22.33 -15.36 29.78
CA ALA A 355 23.39 -16.23 29.27
C ALA A 355 23.59 -16.04 27.77
N ILE A 356 24.81 -16.30 27.30
CA ILE A 356 25.13 -16.36 25.87
C ILE A 356 25.53 -17.80 25.54
N ILE A 357 24.95 -18.35 24.50
CA ILE A 357 25.34 -19.66 23.94
C ILE A 357 25.89 -19.40 22.55
N SER A 358 27.21 -19.58 22.40
CA SER A 358 27.89 -19.48 21.10
C SER A 358 27.70 -20.77 20.32
N GLU A 359 27.44 -20.65 19.02
CA GLU A 359 27.24 -21.77 18.11
C GLU A 359 28.04 -21.52 16.81
N PRO A 360 28.34 -22.55 16.00
CA PRO A 360 29.14 -22.39 14.79
C PRO A 360 28.56 -21.43 13.74
N ASN A 361 27.23 -21.31 13.67
CA ASN A 361 26.50 -20.56 12.64
C ASN A 361 25.54 -19.51 13.22
N GLN A 362 25.47 -19.37 14.55
CA GLN A 362 24.60 -18.42 15.24
C GLN A 362 25.07 -18.17 16.67
N THR A 363 24.44 -17.20 17.35
CA THR A 363 24.64 -16.96 18.78
C THR A 363 23.29 -16.76 19.42
N THR A 364 22.97 -17.61 20.39
CA THR A 364 21.70 -17.58 21.12
C THR A 364 21.87 -16.80 22.41
N VAL A 365 21.12 -15.72 22.56
CA VAL A 365 21.06 -14.91 23.79
C VAL A 365 19.83 -15.32 24.60
N VAL A 366 20.06 -15.82 25.80
CA VAL A 366 19.01 -16.15 26.77
C VAL A 366 18.88 -14.96 27.72
N GLU A 367 17.83 -14.17 27.57
CA GLU A 367 17.61 -12.97 28.37
C GLU A 367 17.21 -13.31 29.82
N PRO A 368 17.39 -12.39 30.80
CA PRO A 368 16.94 -12.57 32.17
C PRO A 368 15.48 -13.05 32.25
N GLY A 369 15.25 -14.07 33.08
CA GLY A 369 13.94 -14.70 33.25
C GLY A 369 13.54 -15.67 32.13
N TRP A 370 14.34 -15.80 31.07
CA TRP A 370 14.24 -16.89 30.10
C TRP A 370 15.17 -18.04 30.47
N GLN A 371 14.89 -19.22 29.94
CA GLN A 371 15.68 -20.43 30.13
C GLN A 371 15.72 -21.22 28.83
N ALA A 372 16.91 -21.59 28.36
CA ALA A 372 17.11 -22.44 27.20
C ALA A 372 17.34 -23.89 27.63
N GLU A 373 16.63 -24.83 27.01
CA GLU A 373 16.82 -26.27 27.14
C GLU A 373 17.30 -26.82 25.80
N LEU A 374 18.38 -27.61 25.80
CA LEU A 374 18.82 -28.36 24.63
C LEU A 374 18.05 -29.68 24.55
N THR A 375 17.26 -29.91 23.51
CA THR A 375 16.52 -31.16 23.33
C THR A 375 17.42 -32.32 22.91
N GLN A 376 16.89 -33.54 22.94
CA GLN A 376 17.58 -34.74 22.44
C GLN A 376 17.86 -34.68 20.92
N GLN A 377 17.07 -33.91 20.17
CA GLN A 377 17.27 -33.65 18.74
C GLN A 377 18.23 -32.47 18.46
N ASP A 378 18.96 -31.97 19.46
CA ASP A 378 19.86 -30.82 19.30
C ASP A 378 19.10 -29.53 18.94
N HIS A 379 17.86 -29.33 19.41
CA HIS A 379 17.13 -28.06 19.25
C HIS A 379 17.17 -27.27 20.55
N PHE A 380 17.16 -25.94 20.48
CA PHE A 380 16.88 -25.14 21.67
C PHE A 380 15.39 -24.86 21.79
N VAL A 381 14.84 -25.19 22.96
CA VAL A 381 13.53 -24.66 23.39
C VAL A 381 13.79 -23.65 24.49
N ILE A 382 13.53 -22.38 24.18
CA ILE A 382 13.77 -21.26 25.09
C ILE A 382 12.43 -20.82 25.65
N ARG A 383 12.26 -20.93 26.97
CA ARG A 383 10.99 -20.66 27.66
C ARG A 383 11.14 -19.50 28.64
N ARG A 384 10.08 -18.71 28.74
CA ARG A 384 9.96 -17.71 29.80
C ARG A 384 9.60 -18.42 31.10
N VAL A 385 10.52 -18.42 32.07
CA VAL A 385 10.37 -19.17 33.34
C VAL A 385 10.03 -18.29 34.54
N GLU A 386 10.44 -17.02 34.54
CA GLU A 386 9.88 -16.05 35.49
C GLU A 386 8.63 -15.40 34.90
N ALA A 387 7.65 -15.02 35.71
CA ALA A 387 6.60 -14.16 35.19
C ALA A 387 7.22 -12.84 34.72
N ARG A 388 6.74 -12.27 33.62
CA ARG A 388 7.13 -10.89 33.29
C ARG A 388 6.75 -10.03 34.50
N PRO A 389 7.60 -9.09 34.97
CA PRO A 389 7.05 -7.99 35.72
C PRO A 389 5.92 -7.47 34.86
N GLU A 390 4.71 -7.32 35.41
CA GLU A 390 3.60 -6.74 34.67
C GLU A 390 4.19 -5.54 33.93
N ARG A 391 4.24 -5.63 32.58
CA ARG A 391 4.31 -4.40 31.77
C ARG A 391 3.30 -3.53 32.47
N ARG A 392 3.70 -2.34 32.97
CA ARG A 392 2.73 -1.33 33.45
C ARG A 392 1.53 -1.49 32.56
N ALA A 393 0.42 -2.00 33.10
CA ALA A 393 -0.73 -2.39 32.28
C ALA A 393 -0.89 -1.27 31.27
N VAL A 394 -0.80 -1.59 29.96
CA VAL A 394 -0.58 -0.58 28.91
C VAL A 394 -1.48 0.59 29.26
N GLY A 395 -0.84 1.69 29.67
CA GLY A 395 -1.59 2.74 30.34
C GLY A 395 -2.48 3.43 29.32
N THR A 396 -3.48 4.16 29.80
CA THR A 396 -4.20 5.12 28.96
C THR A 396 -3.34 6.33 28.57
N GLN A 397 -2.09 6.40 29.05
CA GLN A 397 -1.12 7.44 28.71
C GLN A 397 -0.44 7.13 27.36
N ALA A 398 -0.19 8.18 26.58
CA ALA A 398 0.47 8.06 25.28
C ALA A 398 1.91 7.55 25.45
N ASP A 399 2.20 6.37 24.91
CA ASP A 399 3.54 5.82 24.74
C ASP A 399 3.87 5.80 23.24
N PRO A 400 4.99 6.38 22.78
CA PRO A 400 5.30 6.48 21.34
C PRO A 400 5.39 5.13 20.62
N VAL A 401 5.87 4.08 21.31
CA VAL A 401 5.98 2.74 20.73
C VAL A 401 4.58 2.13 20.61
N MET A 402 3.77 2.26 21.66
CA MET A 402 2.40 1.75 21.62
C MET A 402 1.52 2.54 20.65
N LEU A 403 1.75 3.84 20.48
CA LEU A 403 1.03 4.67 19.51
C LEU A 403 1.24 4.11 18.09
N GLU A 404 2.49 3.80 17.74
CA GLU A 404 2.82 3.19 16.46
C GLU A 404 2.21 1.80 16.32
N VAL A 405 2.22 0.99 17.38
CA VAL A 405 1.58 -0.34 17.38
C VAL A 405 0.07 -0.23 17.15
N PHE A 406 -0.63 0.64 17.89
CA PHE A 406 -2.08 0.80 17.75
C PHE A 406 -2.45 1.39 16.38
N ASN A 407 -1.67 2.35 15.88
CA ASN A 407 -1.83 2.90 14.53
C ASN A 407 -1.82 1.78 13.48
N ASN A 408 -0.78 0.95 13.47
CA ASN A 408 -0.65 -0.18 12.54
C ASN A 408 -1.76 -1.22 12.75
N LEU A 409 -2.17 -1.48 13.98
CA LEU A 409 -3.25 -2.43 14.24
C LEU A 409 -4.60 -1.92 13.72
N PHE A 410 -4.96 -0.66 13.94
CA PHE A 410 -6.21 -0.10 13.40
C PHE A 410 -6.22 -0.10 11.88
N MET A 411 -5.10 0.29 11.25
CA MET A 411 -4.95 0.23 9.79
C MET A 411 -5.06 -1.21 9.27
N SER A 412 -4.40 -2.16 9.92
CA SER A 412 -4.49 -3.58 9.56
C SER A 412 -5.92 -4.13 9.64
N ILE A 413 -6.72 -3.69 10.61
CA ILE A 413 -8.13 -4.09 10.69
C ILE A 413 -8.90 -3.55 9.47
N ALA A 414 -8.74 -2.27 9.13
CA ALA A 414 -9.39 -1.66 7.98
C ALA A 414 -8.98 -2.35 6.65
N GLU A 415 -7.69 -2.69 6.51
CA GLU A 415 -7.17 -3.42 5.34
C GLU A 415 -7.72 -4.85 5.27
N GLN A 416 -7.81 -5.56 6.40
CA GLN A 416 -8.42 -6.89 6.45
C GLN A 416 -9.90 -6.86 6.05
N MET A 417 -10.64 -5.81 6.43
CA MET A 417 -12.00 -5.59 5.94
C MET A 417 -11.99 -5.37 4.43
N GLY A 418 -11.09 -4.52 3.93
CA GLY A 418 -10.95 -4.25 2.49
C GLY A 418 -10.64 -5.49 1.66
N TYR A 419 -9.68 -6.31 2.10
CA TYR A 419 -9.35 -7.59 1.46
C TYR A 419 -10.56 -8.54 1.45
N ARG A 420 -11.34 -8.56 2.54
CA ARG A 420 -12.56 -9.36 2.60
C ARG A 420 -13.61 -8.86 1.60
N LEU A 421 -13.81 -7.55 1.49
CA LEU A 421 -14.73 -6.94 0.53
C LEU A 421 -14.31 -7.27 -0.91
N GLN A 422 -13.06 -7.00 -1.27
CA GLN A 422 -12.52 -7.26 -2.61
C GLN A 422 -12.74 -8.71 -3.07
N ASN A 423 -12.48 -9.69 -2.19
CA ASN A 423 -12.60 -11.11 -2.56
C ASN A 423 -14.05 -11.62 -2.62
N THR A 424 -14.99 -10.93 -1.98
CA THR A 424 -16.41 -11.34 -1.93
C THR A 424 -17.29 -10.56 -2.89
N ALA A 425 -16.86 -9.38 -3.31
CA ALA A 425 -17.61 -8.54 -4.22
C ALA A 425 -17.80 -9.21 -5.59
N TYR A 426 -18.89 -8.84 -6.23
CA TYR A 426 -19.31 -9.35 -7.52
C TYR A 426 -19.04 -8.32 -8.64
N SER A 427 -19.20 -7.03 -8.36
CA SER A 427 -18.98 -6.00 -9.38
C SER A 427 -17.50 -5.79 -9.70
N VAL A 428 -17.21 -5.53 -10.98
CA VAL A 428 -15.88 -5.13 -11.47
C VAL A 428 -15.38 -3.88 -10.74
N ASN A 429 -16.28 -2.96 -10.38
CA ASN A 429 -15.98 -1.72 -9.66
C ASN A 429 -15.33 -1.97 -8.30
N ILE A 430 -15.93 -2.82 -7.46
CA ILE A 430 -15.37 -3.10 -6.14
C ILE A 430 -14.19 -4.06 -6.26
N LYS A 431 -14.30 -5.10 -7.09
CA LYS A 431 -13.33 -6.20 -7.11
C LYS A 431 -12.01 -5.88 -7.84
N GLU A 432 -12.12 -5.38 -9.06
CA GLU A 432 -10.98 -5.16 -9.95
C GLU A 432 -10.46 -3.74 -9.82
N ARG A 433 -11.38 -2.78 -9.84
CA ARG A 433 -11.04 -1.34 -9.77
C ARG A 433 -10.73 -0.85 -8.37
N LEU A 434 -11.08 -1.63 -7.33
CA LEU A 434 -10.92 -1.26 -5.92
C LEU A 434 -11.64 0.05 -5.54
N ASP A 435 -12.81 0.28 -6.14
CA ASP A 435 -13.65 1.45 -5.86
C ASP A 435 -14.53 1.19 -4.62
N PHE A 436 -13.85 1.10 -3.46
CA PHE A 436 -14.46 0.92 -2.16
C PHE A 436 -13.59 1.54 -1.06
N SER A 437 -14.08 1.63 0.17
CA SER A 437 -13.27 1.92 1.36
C SER A 437 -13.86 1.27 2.59
N CYS A 438 -12.98 0.90 3.53
CA CYS A 438 -13.36 0.26 4.79
C CYS A 438 -12.75 1.06 5.94
N ALA A 439 -13.57 1.41 6.92
CA ALA A 439 -13.21 2.35 7.96
C ALA A 439 -13.71 1.94 9.34
N ILE A 440 -12.94 2.37 10.35
CA ILE A 440 -13.20 2.17 11.78
C ILE A 440 -13.49 3.52 12.40
N PHE A 441 -14.51 3.57 13.25
CA PHE A 441 -14.94 4.76 13.95
C PHE A 441 -15.07 4.49 15.44
N ASP A 442 -14.81 5.52 16.25
CA ASP A 442 -15.06 5.43 17.68
C ASP A 442 -16.56 5.48 18.04
N ALA A 443 -16.87 5.44 19.33
CA ALA A 443 -18.24 5.52 19.84
C ALA A 443 -18.98 6.83 19.48
N GLN A 444 -18.26 7.88 19.05
CA GLN A 444 -18.81 9.16 18.61
C GLN A 444 -18.88 9.27 17.08
N ALA A 445 -18.65 8.17 16.36
CA ALA A 445 -18.59 8.11 14.91
C ALA A 445 -17.50 9.01 14.30
N ARG A 446 -16.40 9.27 15.04
CA ARG A 446 -15.21 9.93 14.51
C ARG A 446 -14.31 8.91 13.83
N LEU A 447 -13.80 9.24 12.65
CA LEU A 447 -12.92 8.36 11.89
C LEU A 447 -11.62 8.10 12.67
N ILE A 448 -11.22 6.83 12.80
CA ILE A 448 -9.97 6.40 13.44
C ILE A 448 -8.95 5.92 12.41
N ALA A 449 -9.38 5.03 11.52
CA ALA A 449 -8.55 4.43 10.49
C ALA A 449 -9.40 4.08 9.27
N ASN A 450 -8.80 4.17 8.08
CA ASN A 450 -9.41 3.81 6.81
C ASN A 450 -8.34 3.20 5.90
N ALA A 451 -8.66 2.08 5.25
CA ALA A 451 -7.80 1.52 4.21
C ALA A 451 -7.81 2.47 2.97
N PRO A 452 -6.65 2.99 2.54
CA PRO A 452 -6.56 4.11 1.60
C PRO A 452 -6.84 3.68 0.16
N HIS A 453 -8.10 3.40 -0.14
CA HIS A 453 -8.55 2.95 -1.46
C HIS A 453 -9.15 4.09 -2.29
N MET A 454 -9.99 4.97 -1.69
CA MET A 454 -10.58 6.10 -2.39
C MET A 454 -10.56 7.40 -1.57
N PRO A 455 -9.80 8.43 -1.99
CA PRO A 455 -9.71 9.68 -1.23
C PRO A 455 -11.02 10.46 -1.07
N VAL A 456 -12.01 10.28 -1.95
CA VAL A 456 -13.31 10.96 -1.82
C VAL A 456 -14.20 10.37 -0.72
N HIS A 457 -13.96 9.12 -0.32
CA HIS A 457 -14.65 8.51 0.82
C HIS A 457 -14.18 9.09 2.16
N LEU A 458 -13.03 9.78 2.16
CA LEU A 458 -12.44 10.41 3.32
C LEU A 458 -13.36 11.54 3.84
N GLY A 459 -13.60 11.61 5.14
CA GLY A 459 -14.47 12.64 5.74
C GLY A 459 -15.98 12.45 5.50
N SER A 460 -16.40 11.83 4.39
CA SER A 460 -17.83 11.63 4.09
C SER A 460 -18.45 10.41 4.77
N MET A 461 -17.69 9.32 4.97
CA MET A 461 -18.21 8.15 5.69
C MET A 461 -18.56 8.44 7.16
N GLY A 462 -17.84 9.34 7.82
CA GLY A 462 -18.15 9.75 9.20
C GLY A 462 -19.54 10.36 9.33
N GLU A 463 -19.98 11.13 8.32
CA GLU A 463 -21.34 11.68 8.28
C GLU A 463 -22.40 10.58 8.08
N SER A 464 -22.14 9.58 7.22
CA SER A 464 -23.05 8.44 7.07
C SER A 464 -23.25 7.70 8.40
N VAL A 465 -22.15 7.46 9.14
CA VAL A 465 -22.20 6.79 10.45
C VAL A 465 -22.96 7.65 11.46
N ARG A 466 -22.71 8.96 11.51
CA ARG A 466 -23.45 9.89 12.40
C ARG A 466 -24.95 9.92 12.08
N THR A 467 -25.34 9.96 10.81
CA THR A 467 -26.74 9.86 10.39
C THR A 467 -27.40 8.60 10.94
N VAL A 468 -26.80 7.44 10.71
CA VAL A 468 -27.32 6.14 11.17
C VAL A 468 -27.35 6.06 12.70
N MET A 469 -26.29 6.52 13.36
CA MET A 469 -26.18 6.59 14.81
C MET A 469 -27.31 7.43 15.40
N ASN A 470 -27.49 8.67 14.92
CA ASN A 470 -28.50 9.59 15.42
C ASN A 470 -29.92 9.11 15.13
N ALA A 471 -30.16 8.63 13.92
CA ALA A 471 -31.48 8.16 13.52
C ALA A 471 -31.91 6.94 14.33
N ASN A 472 -30.99 6.05 14.74
CA ASN A 472 -31.31 4.81 15.45
C ASN A 472 -30.86 4.77 16.91
N ALA A 473 -30.58 5.94 17.51
CA ALA A 473 -30.14 6.04 18.90
C ALA A 473 -31.08 5.30 19.86
N GLY A 474 -30.51 4.41 20.69
CA GLY A 474 -31.26 3.57 21.64
C GLY A 474 -32.07 2.42 21.04
N ARG A 475 -32.01 2.19 19.71
CA ARG A 475 -32.79 1.14 19.03
C ARG A 475 -31.94 0.05 18.37
N MET A 476 -30.65 0.31 18.15
CA MET A 476 -29.73 -0.67 17.57
C MET A 476 -29.53 -1.88 18.48
N GLN A 477 -29.35 -3.05 17.89
CA GLN A 477 -29.08 -4.31 18.59
C GLN A 477 -27.84 -5.02 18.03
N PRO A 478 -27.19 -5.91 18.80
CA PRO A 478 -26.13 -6.76 18.28
C PRO A 478 -26.58 -7.55 17.04
N GLY A 479 -25.74 -7.57 16.00
CA GLY A 479 -26.05 -8.23 14.73
C GLY A 479 -26.88 -7.38 13.76
N ASP A 480 -27.17 -6.12 14.07
CA ASP A 480 -27.77 -5.19 13.11
C ASP A 480 -26.73 -4.64 12.12
N ALA A 481 -27.17 -4.32 10.90
CA ALA A 481 -26.41 -3.52 9.94
C ALA A 481 -27.37 -2.61 9.16
N TYR A 482 -26.88 -1.43 8.79
CA TYR A 482 -27.65 -0.38 8.15
C TYR A 482 -27.00 0.01 6.83
N VAL A 483 -27.79 0.47 5.86
CA VAL A 483 -27.30 0.92 4.56
C VAL A 483 -27.80 2.33 4.22
N VAL A 484 -26.88 3.14 3.67
CA VAL A 484 -27.10 4.53 3.26
C VAL A 484 -26.33 4.84 1.97
N ASN A 485 -26.98 5.48 1.00
CA ASN A 485 -26.33 6.16 -0.14
C ASN A 485 -26.90 7.58 -0.36
N ASP A 486 -27.83 8.03 0.49
CA ASP A 486 -28.46 9.32 0.38
C ASP A 486 -27.45 10.47 0.57
N PRO A 487 -27.17 11.27 -0.47
CA PRO A 487 -26.13 12.29 -0.44
C PRO A 487 -26.42 13.43 0.54
N TYR A 488 -27.68 13.63 0.91
CA TYR A 488 -28.08 14.65 1.87
C TYR A 488 -27.92 14.21 3.33
N HIS A 489 -27.65 12.92 3.54
CA HIS A 489 -27.53 12.30 4.86
C HIS A 489 -26.20 11.53 5.00
N GLY A 490 -25.14 12.06 4.40
CA GLY A 490 -23.78 11.54 4.52
C GLY A 490 -23.34 10.61 3.38
N GLY A 491 -24.18 10.34 2.39
CA GLY A 491 -23.75 9.79 1.11
C GLY A 491 -22.90 10.78 0.31
N THR A 492 -22.21 10.29 -0.72
CA THR A 492 -21.40 11.09 -1.64
C THR A 492 -22.12 11.30 -2.96
N HIS A 493 -22.56 10.20 -3.56
CA HIS A 493 -23.52 10.11 -4.65
C HIS A 493 -24.24 8.76 -4.53
N LEU A 494 -25.25 8.51 -5.36
CA LEU A 494 -26.10 7.33 -5.20
C LEU A 494 -25.37 5.99 -5.42
N PRO A 495 -24.43 5.86 -6.37
CA PRO A 495 -23.70 4.61 -6.57
C PRO A 495 -22.81 4.19 -5.39
N ASP A 496 -22.36 5.13 -4.55
CA ASP A 496 -21.56 4.84 -3.37
C ASP A 496 -22.46 4.42 -2.20
N VAL A 497 -22.69 3.12 -2.09
CA VAL A 497 -23.52 2.53 -1.04
C VAL A 497 -22.66 2.23 0.18
N THR A 498 -23.07 2.73 1.35
CA THR A 498 -22.35 2.58 2.62
C THR A 498 -23.11 1.62 3.53
N VAL A 499 -22.50 0.51 3.94
CA VAL A 499 -23.01 -0.39 4.97
C VAL A 499 -22.30 -0.11 6.30
N ILE A 500 -23.08 0.09 7.36
CA ILE A 500 -22.61 0.50 8.69
C ILE A 500 -23.07 -0.53 9.72
N THR A 501 -22.13 -1.00 10.54
CA THR A 501 -22.37 -2.01 11.57
C THR A 501 -21.91 -1.49 12.94
N PRO A 502 -22.81 -1.40 13.94
CA PRO A 502 -22.42 -1.10 15.32
C PRO A 502 -21.66 -2.27 15.95
N VAL A 503 -20.54 -1.97 16.62
CA VAL A 503 -19.73 -2.96 17.34
C VAL A 503 -20.16 -2.94 18.80
N PHE A 504 -20.91 -3.95 19.24
CA PHE A 504 -21.33 -4.08 20.64
C PHE A 504 -20.27 -4.77 21.49
N ASP A 505 -20.29 -4.48 22.79
CA ASP A 505 -19.53 -5.26 23.78
C ASP A 505 -19.99 -6.73 23.80
N ARG A 506 -19.18 -7.61 24.40
CA ARG A 506 -19.47 -9.06 24.44
C ARG A 506 -20.80 -9.39 25.13
N LYS A 507 -21.33 -8.51 25.98
CA LYS A 507 -22.64 -8.67 26.63
C LYS A 507 -23.81 -8.17 25.77
N GLY A 508 -23.54 -7.47 24.68
CA GLY A 508 -24.56 -6.89 23.80
C GLY A 508 -25.29 -5.69 24.40
N SER A 509 -24.67 -4.99 25.35
CA SER A 509 -25.27 -3.93 26.17
C SER A 509 -24.83 -2.52 25.79
N GLU A 510 -23.61 -2.34 25.29
CA GLU A 510 -23.05 -1.03 24.93
C GLU A 510 -22.44 -1.10 23.53
N ILE A 511 -22.67 -0.05 22.72
CA ILE A 511 -21.95 0.14 21.46
C ILE A 511 -20.57 0.73 21.79
N LEU A 512 -19.53 -0.01 21.43
CA LEU A 512 -18.15 0.37 21.67
C LEU A 512 -17.59 1.23 20.54
N PHE A 513 -17.89 0.85 19.30
CA PHE A 513 -17.33 1.41 18.06
C PHE A 513 -18.34 1.27 16.92
N TYR A 514 -18.00 1.82 15.76
CA TYR A 514 -18.68 1.50 14.49
C TYR A 514 -17.66 1.08 13.44
N VAL A 515 -18.09 0.20 12.54
CA VAL A 515 -17.34 -0.11 11.31
C VAL A 515 -18.21 0.20 10.11
N GLY A 516 -17.59 0.68 9.03
CA GLY A 516 -18.28 1.00 7.80
C GLY A 516 -17.50 0.51 6.58
N SER A 517 -18.23 0.04 5.58
CA SER A 517 -17.71 -0.22 4.24
C SER A 517 -18.55 0.51 3.23
N ARG A 518 -17.90 1.22 2.31
CA ARG A 518 -18.54 1.89 1.18
C ARG A 518 -18.01 1.27 -0.09
N GLY A 519 -18.90 0.88 -1.00
CA GLY A 519 -18.55 0.32 -2.29
C GLY A 519 -19.32 1.04 -3.39
N HIS A 520 -18.65 1.24 -4.53
CA HIS A 520 -19.29 1.79 -5.71
C HIS A 520 -20.05 0.70 -6.46
N HIS A 521 -21.37 0.74 -6.41
CA HIS A 521 -22.22 -0.16 -7.17
C HIS A 521 -22.28 0.27 -8.63
N ALA A 522 -22.10 -0.68 -9.55
CA ALA A 522 -22.05 -0.38 -10.99
C ALA A 522 -23.33 0.27 -11.53
N ASP A 523 -24.49 -0.03 -10.95
CA ASP A 523 -25.77 0.60 -11.29
C ASP A 523 -26.71 0.52 -10.07
N ILE A 524 -27.28 1.65 -9.67
CA ILE A 524 -28.31 1.78 -8.63
C ILE A 524 -29.60 2.38 -9.23
N GLY A 525 -29.74 2.33 -10.56
CA GLY A 525 -30.84 2.91 -11.33
C GLY A 525 -30.44 4.18 -12.09
N GLY A 526 -31.39 5.09 -12.26
CA GLY A 526 -31.19 6.37 -12.95
C GLY A 526 -31.48 6.32 -14.45
N THR A 527 -31.45 7.47 -15.13
CA THR A 527 -31.88 7.58 -16.54
C THR A 527 -30.91 6.89 -17.52
N THR A 528 -29.63 6.76 -17.17
CA THR A 528 -28.60 6.07 -17.95
C THR A 528 -28.06 4.82 -17.22
N PRO A 529 -27.61 3.79 -17.96
CA PRO A 529 -26.84 2.69 -17.40
C PRO A 529 -25.56 3.21 -16.73
N GLY A 530 -25.21 2.67 -15.56
CA GLY A 530 -24.04 3.11 -14.81
C GLY A 530 -24.34 4.17 -13.74
N SER A 531 -25.58 4.64 -13.65
CA SER A 531 -26.05 5.63 -12.67
C SER A 531 -25.27 6.96 -12.66
N MET A 532 -24.71 7.33 -13.81
CA MET A 532 -23.99 8.59 -14.04
C MET A 532 -24.65 9.38 -15.19
N PRO A 533 -25.93 9.74 -15.07
CA PRO A 533 -26.64 10.44 -16.13
C PRO A 533 -26.04 11.83 -16.36
N PRO A 534 -25.63 12.16 -17.61
CA PRO A 534 -25.01 13.44 -17.87
C PRO A 534 -26.01 14.57 -17.72
N ASP A 535 -27.30 14.39 -17.93
CA ASP A 535 -28.30 15.46 -17.94
C ASP A 535 -29.21 15.49 -16.70
N SER A 536 -28.85 14.81 -15.60
CA SER A 536 -29.68 14.80 -14.38
C SER A 536 -29.81 16.20 -13.76
N LYS A 537 -31.04 16.54 -13.38
CA LYS A 537 -31.39 17.79 -12.68
C LYS A 537 -31.84 17.57 -11.26
N THR A 538 -32.41 16.40 -11.02
CA THR A 538 -32.91 15.98 -9.71
C THR A 538 -32.24 14.69 -9.29
N VAL A 539 -32.10 14.48 -7.98
CA VAL A 539 -31.49 13.27 -7.42
C VAL A 539 -32.24 12.01 -7.86
N GLU A 540 -33.55 12.10 -8.09
CA GLU A 540 -34.37 11.00 -8.58
C GLU A 540 -33.98 10.54 -10.00
N ASP A 541 -33.36 11.41 -10.81
CA ASP A 541 -32.85 11.05 -12.14
C ASP A 541 -31.61 10.15 -12.05
N GLU A 542 -30.94 10.10 -10.89
CA GLU A 542 -29.67 9.41 -10.66
C GLU A 542 -29.86 7.98 -10.13
N GLY A 543 -31.04 7.64 -9.60
CA GLY A 543 -31.41 6.28 -9.21
C GLY A 543 -32.08 6.17 -7.84
N VAL A 544 -31.83 5.04 -7.18
CA VAL A 544 -32.49 4.64 -5.93
C VAL A 544 -31.72 5.13 -4.70
N LEU A 545 -32.47 5.61 -3.71
CA LEU A 545 -31.95 6.13 -2.45
C LEU A 545 -32.23 5.19 -1.26
N PHE A 546 -31.22 5.02 -0.43
CA PHE A 546 -31.23 4.45 0.91
C PHE A 546 -30.80 5.56 1.88
N THR A 547 -31.72 6.04 2.71
CA THR A 547 -31.41 7.10 3.69
C THR A 547 -30.98 6.56 5.06
N ASN A 548 -31.63 5.49 5.53
CA ASN A 548 -31.31 4.78 6.76
C ASN A 548 -32.09 3.45 6.78
N PHE A 549 -31.72 2.52 5.92
CA PHE A 549 -32.39 1.23 5.85
C PHE A 549 -31.68 0.21 6.74
N GLN A 550 -32.40 -0.39 7.70
CA GLN A 550 -31.88 -1.52 8.48
C GLN A 550 -31.80 -2.75 7.56
N LEU A 551 -30.61 -2.98 7.00
CA LEU A 551 -30.30 -4.02 6.02
C LEU A 551 -30.23 -5.42 6.66
N VAL A 552 -29.67 -5.49 7.86
CA VAL A 552 -29.64 -6.71 8.69
C VAL A 552 -30.31 -6.38 10.02
N LYS A 553 -31.20 -7.27 10.47
CA LYS A 553 -31.89 -7.14 11.76
C LYS A 553 -31.63 -8.39 12.60
N GLY A 554 -30.92 -8.24 13.71
CA GLY A 554 -30.58 -9.38 14.59
C GLY A 554 -29.88 -10.53 13.89
N GLY A 555 -28.98 -10.23 12.93
CA GLY A 555 -28.27 -11.21 12.11
C GLY A 555 -29.02 -11.72 10.88
N GLU A 556 -30.30 -11.36 10.69
CA GLU A 556 -31.08 -11.76 9.52
C GLU A 556 -31.01 -10.68 8.41
N PHE A 557 -30.52 -11.07 7.23
CA PHE A 557 -30.45 -10.18 6.06
C PHE A 557 -31.83 -9.98 5.44
N ARG A 558 -32.26 -8.72 5.30
CA ARG A 558 -33.61 -8.35 4.81
C ARG A 558 -33.65 -8.23 3.29
N GLU A 559 -33.26 -9.29 2.60
CA GLU A 559 -33.07 -9.32 1.14
C GLU A 559 -34.28 -8.80 0.36
N GLN A 560 -35.47 -9.35 0.63
CA GLN A 560 -36.68 -8.97 -0.12
C GLN A 560 -36.98 -7.47 0.02
N ALA A 561 -36.86 -6.92 1.23
CA ALA A 561 -37.09 -5.50 1.47
C ALA A 561 -36.04 -4.62 0.78
N ALA A 562 -34.78 -5.05 0.73
CA ALA A 562 -33.74 -4.35 -0.04
C ALA A 562 -34.05 -4.38 -1.56
N ARG A 563 -34.50 -5.53 -2.08
CA ARG A 563 -34.94 -5.69 -3.48
C ARG A 563 -36.15 -4.82 -3.80
N ASP A 564 -37.12 -4.73 -2.90
CA ASP A 564 -38.30 -3.88 -3.08
C ASP A 564 -37.90 -2.41 -3.20
N ILE A 565 -36.90 -1.95 -2.44
CA ILE A 565 -36.35 -0.59 -2.55
C ILE A 565 -35.62 -0.41 -3.89
N LEU A 566 -34.74 -1.35 -4.27
CA LEU A 566 -34.03 -1.32 -5.56
C LEU A 566 -34.97 -1.34 -6.77
N GLY A 567 -36.12 -2.01 -6.64
CA GLY A 567 -37.19 -2.06 -7.65
C GLY A 567 -38.18 -0.90 -7.57
N SER A 568 -37.96 0.07 -6.69
CA SER A 568 -38.85 1.23 -6.50
C SER A 568 -38.35 2.48 -7.23
N GLY A 569 -39.09 3.59 -7.07
CA GLY A 569 -38.75 4.88 -7.67
C GLY A 569 -39.08 4.96 -9.16
N ARG A 570 -38.70 6.10 -9.76
CA ARG A 570 -38.95 6.36 -11.19
C ARG A 570 -38.00 5.56 -12.09
N TRP A 571 -36.76 5.37 -11.63
CA TRP A 571 -35.69 4.73 -12.36
C TRP A 571 -35.04 3.65 -11.48
N PRO A 572 -35.65 2.45 -11.39
CA PRO A 572 -35.17 1.37 -10.52
C PRO A 572 -33.81 0.84 -10.99
N ALA A 573 -33.11 0.14 -10.09
CA ALA A 573 -31.83 -0.51 -10.39
C ALA A 573 -31.99 -1.56 -11.49
N ARG A 574 -31.05 -1.58 -12.45
CA ARG A 574 -31.09 -2.50 -13.60
C ARG A 574 -30.64 -3.92 -13.22
N ASN A 575 -29.78 -4.04 -12.22
CA ASN A 575 -29.22 -5.32 -11.79
C ASN A 575 -29.26 -5.50 -10.26
N PRO A 576 -30.45 -5.62 -9.66
CA PRO A 576 -30.61 -5.76 -8.22
C PRO A 576 -29.89 -7.00 -7.65
N ASP A 577 -29.69 -8.05 -8.44
CA ASP A 577 -28.95 -9.24 -8.01
C ASP A 577 -27.46 -8.95 -7.76
N GLN A 578 -26.85 -8.06 -8.56
CA GLN A 578 -25.49 -7.59 -8.33
C GLN A 578 -25.45 -6.65 -7.12
N ASN A 579 -26.42 -5.73 -6.98
CA ASN A 579 -26.49 -4.85 -5.81
C ASN A 579 -26.56 -5.65 -4.49
N ILE A 580 -27.43 -6.67 -4.43
CA ILE A 580 -27.57 -7.53 -3.25
C ILE A 580 -26.28 -8.31 -2.97
N ALA A 581 -25.60 -8.81 -4.01
CA ALA A 581 -24.34 -9.53 -3.83
C ALA A 581 -23.23 -8.63 -3.24
N ASP A 582 -23.11 -7.40 -3.73
CA ASP A 582 -22.13 -6.44 -3.20
C ASP A 582 -22.49 -5.98 -1.78
N MET A 583 -23.78 -5.82 -1.45
CA MET A 583 -24.22 -5.55 -0.07
C MET A 583 -23.86 -6.70 0.88
N HIS A 584 -23.97 -7.95 0.44
CA HIS A 584 -23.48 -9.11 1.21
C HIS A 584 -21.97 -9.07 1.45
N ALA A 585 -21.20 -8.72 0.42
CA ALA A 585 -19.75 -8.55 0.53
C ALA A 585 -19.37 -7.49 1.56
N GLN A 586 -20.08 -6.36 1.56
CA GLN A 586 -19.91 -5.26 2.54
C GLN A 586 -20.26 -5.69 3.97
N ILE A 587 -21.36 -6.44 4.17
CA ILE A 587 -21.70 -7.02 5.49
C ILE A 587 -20.58 -7.94 5.98
N ALA A 588 -20.05 -8.80 5.11
CA ALA A 588 -18.97 -9.72 5.46
C ALA A 588 -17.66 -8.99 5.80
N ALA A 589 -17.37 -7.89 5.10
CA ALA A 589 -16.25 -7.01 5.42
C ALA A 589 -16.42 -6.34 6.79
N ASN A 590 -17.59 -5.80 7.09
CA ASN A 590 -17.88 -5.20 8.39
C ASN A 590 -17.78 -6.20 9.54
N GLU A 591 -18.31 -7.42 9.36
CA GLU A 591 -18.22 -8.48 10.37
C GLU A 591 -16.75 -8.83 10.69
N LYS A 592 -15.87 -8.82 9.69
CA LYS A 592 -14.42 -8.98 9.93
C LYS A 592 -13.87 -7.85 10.81
N GLY A 593 -14.27 -6.61 10.58
CA GLY A 593 -13.91 -5.46 11.41
C GLY A 593 -14.39 -5.61 12.87
N VAL A 594 -15.65 -6.02 13.07
CA VAL A 594 -16.24 -6.32 14.38
C VAL A 594 -15.39 -7.33 15.14
N GLN A 595 -15.04 -8.45 14.50
CA GLN A 595 -14.29 -9.53 15.13
C GLN A 595 -12.88 -9.11 15.55
N GLU A 596 -12.17 -8.37 14.70
CA GLU A 596 -10.81 -7.92 15.01
C GLU A 596 -10.78 -6.84 16.10
N LEU A 597 -11.72 -5.90 16.10
CA LEU A 597 -11.84 -4.88 17.15
C LEU A 597 -12.14 -5.51 18.52
N LEU A 598 -13.04 -6.49 18.57
CA LEU A 598 -13.33 -7.22 19.81
C LEU A 598 -12.12 -8.02 20.28
N ARG A 599 -11.38 -8.67 19.37
CA ARG A 599 -10.14 -9.38 19.72
C ARG A 599 -9.07 -8.43 20.27
N MET A 600 -8.97 -7.23 19.71
CA MET A 600 -8.08 -6.19 20.22
C MET A 600 -8.49 -5.76 21.63
N CYS A 601 -9.79 -5.57 21.88
CA CYS A 601 -10.30 -5.26 23.22
C CYS A 601 -10.05 -6.39 24.22
N ASP A 602 -10.20 -7.65 23.79
CA ASP A 602 -9.92 -8.83 24.62
C ASP A 602 -8.42 -8.90 24.99
N HIS A 603 -7.53 -8.42 24.12
CA HIS A 603 -6.08 -8.45 24.33
C HIS A 603 -5.54 -7.27 25.15
N PHE A 604 -5.95 -6.04 24.81
CA PHE A 604 -5.40 -4.82 25.41
C PHE A 604 -6.30 -4.16 26.46
N GLY A 605 -7.58 -4.55 26.53
CA GLY A 605 -8.59 -3.89 27.35
C GLY A 605 -9.23 -2.68 26.65
N LEU A 606 -10.54 -2.50 26.85
CA LEU A 606 -11.33 -1.45 26.19
C LEU A 606 -10.82 -0.03 26.49
N ASP A 607 -10.47 0.26 27.74
CA ASP A 607 -10.02 1.60 28.14
C ASP A 607 -8.72 1.99 27.42
N VAL A 608 -7.83 1.02 27.22
CA VAL A 608 -6.57 1.21 26.48
C VAL A 608 -6.86 1.46 25.02
N VAL A 609 -7.68 0.61 24.38
CA VAL A 609 -8.06 0.77 22.97
C VAL A 609 -8.67 2.15 22.72
N ARG A 610 -9.63 2.58 23.57
CA ARG A 610 -10.27 3.90 23.49
C ARG A 610 -9.26 5.04 23.65
N ALA A 611 -8.33 4.93 24.61
CA ALA A 611 -7.30 5.95 24.80
C ALA A 611 -6.39 6.08 23.57
N TYR A 612 -5.94 4.96 22.99
CA TYR A 612 -5.08 4.99 21.81
C TYR A 612 -5.79 5.41 20.53
N MET A 613 -7.10 5.18 20.39
CA MET A 613 -7.90 5.82 19.34
C MET A 613 -7.83 7.36 19.44
N GLY A 614 -7.90 7.90 20.66
CA GLY A 614 -7.70 9.33 20.93
C GLY A 614 -6.28 9.80 20.58
N HIS A 615 -5.25 9.11 21.08
CA HIS A 615 -3.86 9.48 20.81
C HIS A 615 -3.49 9.47 19.31
N VAL A 616 -4.09 8.55 18.53
CA VAL A 616 -3.92 8.51 17.07
C VAL A 616 -4.55 9.72 16.39
N GLN A 617 -5.69 10.22 16.87
CA GLN A 617 -6.29 11.46 16.37
C GLN A 617 -5.45 12.68 16.77
N ASP A 618 -5.00 12.75 18.02
CA ASP A 618 -4.18 13.87 18.52
C ASP A 618 -2.85 13.99 17.75
N ASN A 619 -2.25 12.86 17.38
CA ASN A 619 -1.04 12.84 16.55
C ASN A 619 -1.30 13.36 15.12
N ALA A 620 -2.43 12.99 14.52
CA ALA A 620 -2.82 13.48 13.21
C ALA A 620 -3.12 14.98 13.22
N GLU A 621 -3.78 15.47 14.27
CA GLU A 621 -3.98 16.91 14.50
C GLU A 621 -2.64 17.65 14.55
N GLU A 622 -1.72 17.21 15.40
CA GLU A 622 -0.43 17.87 15.59
C GLU A 622 0.41 17.86 14.30
N ALA A 623 0.33 16.80 13.49
CA ALA A 623 1.00 16.73 12.20
C ALA A 623 0.48 17.76 11.20
N VAL A 624 -0.84 17.97 11.11
CA VAL A 624 -1.42 19.04 10.27
C VAL A 624 -1.05 20.42 10.82
N ARG A 625 -1.07 20.62 12.14
CA ARG A 625 -0.67 21.90 12.78
C ARG A 625 0.77 22.30 12.43
N ARG A 626 1.70 21.34 12.31
CA ARG A 626 3.08 21.62 11.87
C ARG A 626 3.12 22.21 10.47
N VAL A 627 2.38 21.62 9.53
CA VAL A 627 2.34 22.10 8.14
C VAL A 627 1.71 23.48 8.03
N ILE A 628 0.62 23.74 8.78
CA ILE A 628 -0.06 25.05 8.75
C ILE A 628 0.90 26.21 9.03
N SER A 629 1.90 26.00 9.90
CA SER A 629 2.86 27.05 10.28
C SER A 629 3.78 27.56 9.14
N VAL A 630 3.85 26.84 8.02
CA VAL A 630 4.64 27.25 6.84
C VAL A 630 3.76 27.67 5.66
N LEU A 631 2.43 27.59 5.81
CA LEU A 631 1.48 28.04 4.79
C LEU A 631 1.33 29.56 4.82
N LYS A 632 0.90 30.10 3.68
CA LYS A 632 0.59 31.52 3.51
C LYS A 632 -0.88 31.67 3.15
N ASP A 633 -1.40 32.85 3.45
CA ASP A 633 -2.72 33.26 2.98
C ASP A 633 -2.74 33.25 1.45
N GLY A 634 -3.88 32.87 0.89
CA GLY A 634 -4.07 32.90 -0.55
C GLY A 634 -5.52 32.64 -0.94
N SER A 635 -5.82 32.91 -2.20
CA SER A 635 -7.15 32.74 -2.76
C SER A 635 -7.08 32.34 -4.22
N TYR A 636 -8.06 31.57 -4.68
CA TYR A 636 -8.12 31.14 -6.06
C TYR A 636 -9.55 31.05 -6.56
N GLU A 637 -9.73 31.35 -7.85
CA GLU A 637 -10.98 31.13 -8.58
C GLU A 637 -10.75 30.06 -9.64
N TYR A 638 -11.49 28.96 -9.56
CA TYR A 638 -11.38 27.85 -10.49
C TYR A 638 -12.67 27.74 -11.32
N PRO A 639 -12.63 28.04 -12.64
CA PRO A 639 -13.80 27.90 -13.52
C PRO A 639 -14.01 26.44 -13.95
N LEU A 640 -15.27 26.02 -14.02
CA LEU A 640 -15.70 24.71 -14.51
C LEU A 640 -16.29 24.84 -15.92
N ASP A 641 -16.27 23.76 -16.70
CA ASP A 641 -16.73 23.80 -18.09
C ASP A 641 -18.23 24.10 -18.23
N ASN A 642 -19.03 23.83 -17.20
CA ASN A 642 -20.46 24.14 -17.15
C ASN A 642 -20.76 25.63 -16.82
N GLY A 643 -19.73 26.45 -16.59
CA GLY A 643 -19.85 27.87 -16.28
C GLY A 643 -19.88 28.21 -14.78
N ALA A 644 -19.88 27.21 -13.90
CA ALA A 644 -19.73 27.44 -12.46
C ALA A 644 -18.30 27.86 -12.09
N VAL A 645 -18.14 28.51 -10.94
CA VAL A 645 -16.84 28.93 -10.42
C VAL A 645 -16.74 28.56 -8.94
N ILE A 646 -15.69 27.81 -8.60
CA ILE A 646 -15.29 27.56 -7.21
C ILE A 646 -14.38 28.69 -6.78
N ARG A 647 -14.73 29.37 -5.69
CA ARG A 647 -13.90 30.39 -5.06
C ARG A 647 -13.49 29.90 -3.68
N VAL A 648 -12.19 29.93 -3.39
CA VAL A 648 -11.67 29.56 -2.08
C VAL A 648 -10.61 30.54 -1.62
N ALA A 649 -10.68 30.93 -0.34
CA ALA A 649 -9.65 31.66 0.36
C ALA A 649 -9.15 30.84 1.56
N VAL A 650 -7.84 30.67 1.68
CA VAL A 650 -7.20 30.05 2.84
C VAL A 650 -6.56 31.16 3.66
N ARG A 651 -6.93 31.25 4.95
CA ARG A 651 -6.38 32.23 5.90
C ARG A 651 -5.70 31.48 7.05
N VAL A 652 -4.43 31.75 7.27
CA VAL A 652 -3.57 31.02 8.21
C VAL A 652 -3.37 31.83 9.49
N ASP A 653 -3.68 31.22 10.63
CA ASP A 653 -3.29 31.73 11.95
C ASP A 653 -2.06 30.96 12.42
N ASN A 654 -0.89 31.58 12.31
CA ASN A 654 0.38 31.02 12.75
C ASN A 654 0.50 30.88 14.26
N GLN A 655 -0.19 31.71 15.06
CA GLN A 655 -0.13 31.62 16.52
C GLN A 655 -0.96 30.44 17.02
N ALA A 656 -2.18 30.30 16.50
CA ALA A 656 -3.06 29.18 16.82
C ALA A 656 -2.70 27.88 16.06
N ARG A 657 -1.81 27.95 15.06
CA ARG A 657 -1.48 26.87 14.11
C ARG A 657 -2.74 26.26 13.53
N SER A 658 -3.63 27.13 13.03
CA SER A 658 -4.94 26.78 12.46
C SER A 658 -5.18 27.51 11.15
N ALA A 659 -6.08 27.00 10.31
CA ALA A 659 -6.44 27.65 9.05
C ALA A 659 -7.96 27.74 8.85
N VAL A 660 -8.43 28.84 8.29
CA VAL A 660 -9.80 29.01 7.81
C VAL A 660 -9.81 28.78 6.30
N VAL A 661 -10.58 27.81 5.85
CA VAL A 661 -10.82 27.50 4.44
C VAL A 661 -12.22 27.98 4.09
N ASP A 662 -12.30 29.10 3.36
CA ASP A 662 -13.53 29.85 3.12
C ASP A 662 -13.94 29.78 1.65
N PHE A 663 -15.05 29.08 1.37
CA PHE A 663 -15.61 28.93 0.03
C PHE A 663 -16.64 30.01 -0.34
N THR A 664 -16.76 31.09 0.45
CA THR A 664 -17.67 32.20 0.19
C THR A 664 -17.44 32.80 -1.20
N GLY A 665 -18.53 32.96 -1.96
CA GLY A 665 -18.50 33.43 -3.34
C GLY A 665 -18.43 32.32 -4.38
N THR A 666 -18.30 31.04 -4.00
CA THR A 666 -18.55 29.92 -4.91
C THR A 666 -19.98 29.99 -5.46
N SER A 667 -20.16 29.56 -6.72
CA SER A 667 -21.46 29.57 -7.40
C SER A 667 -22.60 28.97 -6.57
N ASP A 668 -23.79 29.54 -6.72
CA ASP A 668 -25.03 29.00 -6.17
C ASP A 668 -25.30 27.57 -6.67
N GLN A 669 -26.21 26.86 -6.02
CA GLN A 669 -26.68 25.55 -6.48
C GLN A 669 -27.08 25.58 -7.96
N LEU A 670 -26.59 24.59 -8.70
CA LEU A 670 -26.75 24.46 -10.14
C LEU A 670 -28.02 23.69 -10.50
N ASP A 671 -28.54 23.91 -11.70
CA ASP A 671 -29.65 23.17 -12.29
C ASP A 671 -29.21 21.88 -13.03
N ASN A 672 -28.02 21.39 -12.71
CA ASN A 672 -27.37 20.20 -13.25
C ASN A 672 -26.64 19.42 -12.14
N ASN A 673 -25.98 18.32 -12.49
CA ASN A 673 -25.44 17.34 -11.55
C ASN A 673 -24.05 17.65 -10.96
N PHE A 674 -23.46 18.80 -11.27
CA PHE A 674 -22.15 19.21 -10.73
C PHE A 674 -22.22 19.76 -9.30
N ASN A 675 -23.37 19.67 -8.64
CA ASN A 675 -23.47 19.98 -7.21
C ASN A 675 -22.75 18.90 -6.39
N ALA A 676 -21.89 19.30 -5.46
CA ALA A 676 -21.19 18.42 -4.54
C ALA A 676 -21.79 18.53 -3.14
N PRO A 677 -22.19 17.43 -2.48
CA PRO A 677 -22.59 17.45 -1.09
C PRO A 677 -21.46 18.01 -0.21
N GLY A 678 -21.80 18.71 0.87
CA GLY A 678 -20.79 19.38 1.72
C GLY A 678 -19.71 18.43 2.25
N ALA A 679 -20.05 17.16 2.45
CA ALA A 679 -19.11 16.12 2.84
C ALA A 679 -17.97 15.91 1.81
N ILE A 680 -18.22 16.11 0.52
CA ILE A 680 -17.21 16.05 -0.56
C ILE A 680 -16.22 17.21 -0.46
N ALA A 681 -16.71 18.42 -0.19
CA ALA A 681 -15.83 19.57 -0.02
C ALA A 681 -14.93 19.42 1.21
N VAL A 682 -15.46 18.87 2.32
CA VAL A 682 -14.67 18.51 3.50
C VAL A 682 -13.64 17.43 3.17
N ALA A 683 -14.00 16.41 2.39
CA ALA A 683 -13.09 15.36 1.92
C ALA A 683 -11.91 15.95 1.13
N ALA A 684 -12.19 16.87 0.20
CA ALA A 684 -11.17 17.54 -0.61
C ALA A 684 -10.21 18.39 0.26
N VAL A 685 -10.74 19.10 1.26
CA VAL A 685 -9.91 19.83 2.24
C VAL A 685 -9.03 18.87 3.03
N LEU A 686 -9.60 17.80 3.58
CA LEU A 686 -8.85 16.78 4.32
C LEU A 686 -7.73 16.17 3.47
N TYR A 687 -8.04 15.82 2.21
CA TYR A 687 -7.07 15.29 1.26
C TYR A 687 -5.91 16.27 1.04
N VAL A 688 -6.20 17.53 0.69
CA VAL A 688 -5.16 18.53 0.42
C VAL A 688 -4.28 18.75 1.64
N PHE A 689 -4.85 18.94 2.84
CA PHE A 689 -4.01 19.15 4.03
C PHE A 689 -3.19 17.91 4.39
N ARG A 690 -3.68 16.70 4.10
CA ARG A 690 -2.90 15.47 4.30
C ARG A 690 -1.72 15.36 3.35
N THR A 691 -1.88 15.69 2.07
CA THR A 691 -0.79 15.56 1.08
C THR A 691 0.37 16.50 1.36
N LEU A 692 0.14 17.57 2.13
CA LEU A 692 1.17 18.50 2.57
C LEU A 692 1.98 17.97 3.77
N VAL A 693 1.50 16.93 4.46
CA VAL A 693 2.18 16.32 5.60
C VAL A 693 3.15 15.24 5.12
N ASN A 694 4.45 15.49 5.30
CA ASN A 694 5.53 14.54 5.00
C ASN A 694 5.84 13.61 6.20
N ASP A 695 4.80 12.97 6.73
CA ASP A 695 4.86 11.95 7.79
C ASP A 695 3.86 10.82 7.45
N ASP A 696 4.15 9.61 7.89
CA ASP A 696 3.27 8.44 7.78
C ASP A 696 2.17 8.46 8.86
N ILE A 697 1.32 9.48 8.82
CA ILE A 697 0.13 9.54 9.68
C ILE A 697 -1.07 8.85 9.02
N PRO A 698 -1.92 8.13 9.78
CA PRO A 698 -3.19 7.65 9.28
C PRO A 698 -4.09 8.85 8.98
N LEU A 699 -4.97 8.69 8.00
CA LEU A 699 -5.93 9.73 7.69
C LEU A 699 -7.21 9.54 8.51
N ASN A 700 -7.44 10.48 9.43
CA ASN A 700 -8.53 10.42 10.40
C ASN A 700 -9.09 11.83 10.70
N ASP A 701 -10.13 11.92 11.53
CA ASP A 701 -10.79 13.19 11.84
C ASP A 701 -9.90 14.19 12.60
N GLY A 702 -8.80 13.73 13.22
CA GLY A 702 -7.80 14.60 13.87
C GLY A 702 -7.19 15.63 12.92
N CYS A 703 -7.01 15.27 11.65
CA CYS A 703 -6.52 16.17 10.60
C CYS A 703 -7.42 17.39 10.36
N LEU A 704 -8.72 17.31 10.70
CA LEU A 704 -9.69 18.39 10.51
C LEU A 704 -9.78 19.33 11.71
N VAL A 705 -9.33 18.92 12.90
CA VAL A 705 -9.40 19.72 14.13
C VAL A 705 -8.76 21.12 14.00
N PRO A 706 -7.61 21.32 13.34
CA PRO A 706 -7.02 22.65 13.20
C PRO A 706 -7.63 23.48 12.06
N LEU A 707 -8.67 22.99 11.38
CA LEU A 707 -9.26 23.61 10.19
C LEU A 707 -10.69 24.08 10.47
N SER A 708 -10.99 25.32 10.08
CA SER A 708 -12.36 25.83 10.03
C SER A 708 -12.82 25.93 8.58
N ILE A 709 -13.82 25.13 8.19
CA ILE A 709 -14.30 25.05 6.81
C ILE A 709 -15.64 25.77 6.70
N ILE A 710 -15.70 26.80 5.84
CA ILE A 710 -16.90 27.59 5.58
C ILE A 710 -17.43 27.23 4.20
N LEU A 711 -18.60 26.60 4.16
CA LEU A 711 -19.32 26.27 2.92
C LEU A 711 -20.63 27.09 2.89
N PRO A 712 -20.85 27.95 1.88
CA PRO A 712 -22.08 28.74 1.80
C PRO A 712 -23.31 27.84 1.63
N GLU A 713 -24.33 28.05 2.47
CA GLU A 713 -25.63 27.36 2.37
C GLU A 713 -26.29 27.62 1.01
N GLY A 714 -26.79 26.56 0.35
CA GLY A 714 -27.42 26.65 -0.97
C GLY A 714 -26.45 26.91 -2.13
N SER A 715 -25.14 26.82 -1.91
CA SER A 715 -24.14 26.81 -2.99
C SER A 715 -24.04 25.45 -3.67
N MET A 716 -23.34 25.38 -4.80
CA MET A 716 -23.03 24.10 -5.45
C MET A 716 -22.19 23.15 -4.59
N LEU A 717 -21.56 23.64 -3.50
CA LEU A 717 -20.80 22.82 -2.54
C LEU A 717 -21.59 22.47 -1.27
N ARG A 718 -22.85 22.92 -1.20
CA ARG A 718 -23.81 22.58 -0.15
C ARG A 718 -25.23 22.68 -0.73
N PRO A 719 -25.56 21.82 -1.70
CA PRO A 719 -26.87 21.84 -2.35
C PRO A 719 -27.97 21.39 -1.38
N ASN A 720 -29.17 21.90 -1.60
CA ASN A 720 -30.38 21.45 -0.95
C ASN A 720 -31.09 20.37 -1.80
N PRO A 721 -31.80 19.42 -1.18
CA PRO A 721 -32.69 18.53 -1.91
C PRO A 721 -33.69 19.30 -2.78
N PRO A 722 -34.06 18.80 -3.97
CA PRO A 722 -33.69 17.52 -4.57
C PRO A 722 -32.61 17.64 -5.67
N ALA A 723 -31.61 18.51 -5.55
CA ALA A 723 -30.57 18.67 -6.57
C ALA A 723 -29.89 17.34 -6.99
N SER A 724 -29.53 17.21 -8.26
CA SER A 724 -28.63 16.14 -8.71
C SER A 724 -27.19 16.39 -8.23
N VAL A 725 -26.46 15.33 -7.90
CA VAL A 725 -25.13 15.42 -7.26
C VAL A 725 -24.07 14.47 -7.80
N VAL A 726 -24.39 13.64 -8.79
CA VAL A 726 -23.50 12.54 -9.18
C VAL A 726 -22.14 13.04 -9.67
N ALA A 727 -22.09 14.12 -10.47
CA ALA A 727 -20.82 14.73 -10.89
C ALA A 727 -20.11 15.49 -9.76
N GLY A 728 -20.79 15.80 -8.66
CA GLY A 728 -20.21 16.39 -7.46
C GLY A 728 -19.07 15.58 -6.87
N ASN A 729 -19.28 14.26 -6.76
CA ASN A 729 -18.32 13.31 -6.20
C ASN A 729 -17.10 13.11 -7.12
N VAL A 730 -17.33 13.01 -8.43
CA VAL A 730 -16.32 12.55 -9.40
C VAL A 730 -15.67 13.65 -10.22
N GLU A 731 -16.32 14.79 -10.41
CA GLU A 731 -15.78 15.92 -11.20
C GLU A 731 -15.56 17.17 -10.36
N THR A 732 -16.58 17.66 -9.65
CA THR A 732 -16.46 18.89 -8.85
C THR A 732 -15.42 18.74 -7.75
N SER A 733 -15.30 17.56 -7.14
CA SER A 733 -14.29 17.25 -6.11
C SER A 733 -12.85 17.49 -6.60
N MET A 734 -12.53 17.12 -7.85
CA MET A 734 -11.22 17.35 -8.47
C MET A 734 -10.94 18.85 -8.65
N CYS A 735 -11.97 19.61 -9.04
CA CYS A 735 -11.88 21.06 -9.18
C CYS A 735 -11.69 21.77 -7.82
N ILE A 736 -12.34 21.30 -6.75
CA ILE A 736 -12.11 21.81 -5.38
C ILE A 736 -10.64 21.63 -4.98
N VAL A 737 -10.07 20.44 -5.24
CA VAL A 737 -8.66 20.16 -4.93
C VAL A 737 -7.72 21.10 -5.70
N ASN A 738 -7.92 21.26 -7.01
CA ASN A 738 -7.12 22.19 -7.81
C ASN A 738 -7.28 23.65 -7.35
N ALA A 739 -8.49 24.07 -6.95
CA ALA A 739 -8.73 25.40 -6.40
C ALA A 739 -7.97 25.62 -5.08
N LEU A 740 -7.95 24.61 -4.20
CA LEU A 740 -7.21 24.64 -2.94
C LEU A 740 -5.68 24.72 -3.18
N TYR A 741 -5.14 23.89 -4.07
CA TYR A 741 -3.72 23.95 -4.41
C TYR A 741 -3.34 25.27 -5.09
N GLY A 742 -4.22 25.82 -5.93
CA GLY A 742 -4.06 27.14 -6.53
C GLY A 742 -4.05 28.25 -5.47
N ALA A 743 -4.91 28.16 -4.45
CA ALA A 743 -4.96 29.14 -3.37
C ALA A 743 -3.72 29.06 -2.47
N LEU A 744 -3.23 27.86 -2.20
CA LEU A 744 -2.00 27.65 -1.43
C LEU A 744 -0.74 27.99 -2.25
N GLY A 745 -0.81 27.90 -3.57
CA GLY A 745 0.31 28.14 -4.48
C GLY A 745 1.38 27.06 -4.45
N VAL A 746 1.02 25.81 -4.14
CA VAL A 746 1.98 24.72 -3.83
C VAL A 746 2.02 23.60 -4.86
N LEU A 747 1.09 23.58 -5.82
CA LEU A 747 1.04 22.58 -6.89
C LEU A 747 0.36 23.20 -8.14
N ALA A 748 0.89 22.93 -9.33
CA ALA A 748 0.16 23.20 -10.57
C ALA A 748 -1.07 22.29 -10.67
N ALA A 749 -2.05 22.64 -11.49
CA ALA A 749 -3.23 21.80 -11.62
C ALA A 749 -2.90 20.44 -12.25
N SER A 750 -3.38 19.37 -11.64
CA SER A 750 -3.58 18.11 -12.35
C SER A 750 -4.83 18.21 -13.22
N GLN A 751 -5.13 17.17 -14.01
CA GLN A 751 -6.46 17.04 -14.61
C GLN A 751 -7.56 17.25 -13.56
N GLY A 752 -8.41 18.24 -13.74
CA GLY A 752 -9.51 18.59 -12.83
C GLY A 752 -10.75 17.71 -13.05
N THR A 753 -10.54 16.46 -13.45
CA THR A 753 -11.55 15.53 -13.96
C THR A 753 -11.13 14.10 -13.66
N MET A 754 -12.09 13.24 -13.31
CA MET A 754 -11.87 11.79 -13.29
C MET A 754 -12.16 11.15 -14.64
N ASN A 755 -12.74 11.91 -15.58
CA ASN A 755 -13.15 11.44 -16.91
C ASN A 755 -14.13 10.27 -16.75
N ASN A 756 -15.21 10.53 -16.04
CA ASN A 756 -16.19 9.53 -15.64
C ASN A 756 -16.91 8.95 -16.88
N PHE A 757 -16.48 7.79 -17.31
CA PHE A 757 -17.02 7.12 -18.50
C PHE A 757 -17.92 5.97 -18.06
N THR A 758 -19.18 6.04 -18.48
CA THR A 758 -20.15 4.97 -18.27
C THR A 758 -20.69 4.50 -19.60
N PHE A 759 -20.99 3.21 -19.69
CA PHE A 759 -21.75 2.68 -20.80
C PHE A 759 -22.56 1.46 -20.40
N GLY A 760 -23.57 1.17 -21.20
CA GLY A 760 -24.34 -0.06 -21.01
C GLY A 760 -25.66 -0.10 -21.75
N ASN A 761 -26.46 -1.08 -21.38
CA ASN A 761 -27.82 -1.32 -21.83
C ASN A 761 -28.61 -2.01 -20.71
N ALA A 762 -29.73 -2.67 -21.04
CA ALA A 762 -30.55 -3.38 -20.05
C ALA A 762 -29.83 -4.57 -19.39
N ARG A 763 -28.79 -5.12 -20.02
CA ARG A 763 -28.06 -6.32 -19.56
C ARG A 763 -26.70 -6.00 -18.95
N HIS A 764 -26.01 -5.02 -19.51
CA HIS A 764 -24.64 -4.67 -19.15
C HIS A 764 -24.58 -3.24 -18.62
N GLN A 765 -23.91 -3.02 -17.48
CA GLN A 765 -23.66 -1.69 -16.92
C GLN A 765 -22.20 -1.60 -16.51
N TYR A 766 -21.50 -0.59 -17.00
CA TYR A 766 -20.08 -0.38 -16.75
C TYR A 766 -19.81 1.08 -16.38
N TYR A 767 -18.89 1.24 -15.44
CA TYR A 767 -18.39 2.53 -14.99
C TYR A 767 -16.86 2.48 -14.83
N GLU A 768 -16.18 3.50 -15.36
CA GLU A 768 -14.73 3.69 -15.24
C GLU A 768 -14.35 5.17 -15.04
N THR A 769 -13.33 5.42 -14.24
CA THR A 769 -12.57 6.70 -14.25
C THR A 769 -11.31 6.52 -15.09
N ILE A 770 -10.97 7.50 -15.93
CA ILE A 770 -9.83 7.42 -16.84
C ILE A 770 -8.72 8.38 -16.37
N SER A 771 -7.51 7.85 -16.21
CA SER A 771 -6.33 8.60 -15.76
C SER A 771 -5.78 9.58 -16.80
N GLY A 772 -5.09 10.62 -16.33
CA GLY A 772 -4.52 11.69 -17.14
C GLY A 772 -3.30 12.33 -16.48
N GLY A 773 -2.96 13.56 -16.86
CA GLY A 773 -1.73 14.21 -16.40
C GLY A 773 -1.85 14.87 -15.03
N THR A 774 -0.83 14.70 -14.17
CA THR A 774 -0.74 15.44 -12.90
C THR A 774 0.06 16.73 -13.04
N GLY A 775 -0.21 17.69 -12.16
CA GLY A 775 0.54 18.95 -12.11
C GLY A 775 1.98 18.76 -11.61
N ALA A 776 2.89 19.57 -12.14
CA ALA A 776 4.24 19.74 -11.60
C ALA A 776 4.23 20.64 -10.36
N GLY A 777 5.27 20.61 -9.54
CA GLY A 777 5.34 21.44 -8.34
C GLY A 777 6.71 21.57 -7.70
N PRO A 778 6.86 22.44 -6.69
CA PRO A 778 8.05 22.54 -5.86
C PRO A 778 8.14 21.33 -4.93
N VAL A 779 9.35 20.89 -4.58
CA VAL A 779 9.49 19.81 -3.57
C VAL A 779 9.33 20.34 -2.14
N ARG A 780 9.37 21.65 -1.96
CA ARG A 780 9.12 22.30 -0.67
C ARG A 780 7.99 23.32 -0.78
N ILE A 781 7.05 23.24 0.16
CA ILE A 781 5.88 24.14 0.25
C ILE A 781 6.28 25.61 0.39
N ASP A 782 7.36 25.89 1.13
CA ASP A 782 7.85 27.26 1.38
C ASP A 782 8.70 27.83 0.22
N ALA A 783 9.03 27.01 -0.78
CA ALA A 783 9.88 27.32 -1.92
C ALA A 783 9.10 27.26 -3.25
N ALA A 784 7.93 27.89 -3.32
CA ALA A 784 7.09 27.94 -4.52
C ALA A 784 7.44 29.11 -5.48
N GLY A 785 8.71 29.51 -5.54
CA GLY A 785 9.22 30.54 -6.44
C GLY A 785 9.66 29.99 -7.80
N PRO A 786 9.71 30.83 -8.85
CA PRO A 786 9.99 30.40 -10.24
C PRO A 786 11.38 29.77 -10.45
N HIS A 787 12.29 29.89 -9.47
CA HIS A 787 13.66 29.38 -9.54
C HIS A 787 13.91 28.19 -8.60
N ASP A 788 12.92 27.83 -7.80
CA ASP A 788 13.06 26.78 -6.80
C ASP A 788 13.07 25.39 -7.46
N GLU A 789 13.71 24.45 -6.78
CA GLU A 789 13.81 23.07 -7.27
C GLU A 789 12.43 22.38 -7.11
N GLY A 790 12.03 21.67 -8.17
CA GLY A 790 10.70 21.09 -8.31
C GLY A 790 10.74 19.67 -8.87
N PHE A 791 9.56 19.16 -9.18
CA PHE A 791 9.35 17.84 -9.75
C PHE A 791 8.38 17.91 -10.94
N PRO A 792 8.58 17.07 -11.98
CA PRO A 792 7.66 16.98 -13.10
C PRO A 792 6.37 16.26 -12.70
N GLY A 793 5.28 16.57 -13.39
CA GLY A 793 4.05 15.81 -13.28
C GLY A 793 4.18 14.41 -13.87
N THR A 794 3.37 13.48 -13.37
CA THR A 794 3.32 12.09 -13.82
C THR A 794 2.25 11.94 -14.91
N SER A 795 2.60 11.23 -15.99
CA SER A 795 1.68 11.01 -17.12
C SER A 795 0.75 9.83 -16.84
N VAL A 796 -0.53 9.98 -17.19
CA VAL A 796 -1.54 8.90 -17.21
C VAL A 796 -1.63 8.14 -15.88
N VAL A 797 -1.87 8.87 -14.78
CA VAL A 797 -2.14 8.28 -13.45
C VAL A 797 -3.44 8.79 -12.86
N GLN A 798 -4.07 7.99 -12.00
CA GLN A 798 -5.13 8.49 -11.14
C GLN A 798 -4.51 9.41 -10.08
N ALA A 799 -5.21 10.50 -9.77
CA ALA A 799 -4.71 11.51 -8.84
C ALA A 799 -5.87 12.12 -8.05
N HIS A 800 -5.51 12.76 -6.95
CA HIS A 800 -6.42 13.52 -6.11
C HIS A 800 -7.55 12.68 -5.55
N MET A 801 -8.77 12.90 -6.03
CA MET A 801 -9.97 12.33 -5.43
C MET A 801 -10.24 10.88 -5.87
N THR A 802 -9.34 10.30 -6.68
CA THR A 802 -9.39 8.90 -7.11
C THR A 802 -8.04 8.21 -7.03
N ASN A 803 -8.06 6.93 -6.63
CA ASN A 803 -6.93 6.00 -6.71
C ASN A 803 -7.39 4.63 -7.24
N SER A 804 -8.50 4.60 -8.00
CA SER A 804 -9.02 3.34 -8.56
C SER A 804 -8.08 2.77 -9.61
N ARG A 805 -8.13 1.45 -9.78
CA ARG A 805 -7.49 0.83 -10.93
C ARG A 805 -8.36 1.02 -12.17
N LEU A 806 -7.70 1.04 -13.32
CA LEU A 806 -8.37 0.79 -14.59
C LEU A 806 -8.82 -0.68 -14.61
N THR A 807 -9.91 -0.96 -15.31
CA THR A 807 -10.29 -2.35 -15.53
C THR A 807 -9.26 -3.00 -16.44
N ASP A 808 -8.78 -4.19 -16.06
CA ASP A 808 -7.88 -4.96 -16.90
C ASP A 808 -8.52 -5.17 -18.28
N PRO A 809 -7.79 -4.95 -19.40
CA PRO A 809 -8.35 -5.08 -20.73
C PRO A 809 -9.00 -6.45 -21.00
N GLU A 810 -8.41 -7.54 -20.52
CA GLU A 810 -8.96 -8.89 -20.74
C GLU A 810 -10.26 -9.08 -19.94
N VAL A 811 -10.32 -8.56 -18.72
CA VAL A 811 -11.55 -8.58 -17.91
C VAL A 811 -12.63 -7.70 -18.54
N LEU A 812 -12.28 -6.52 -19.06
CA LEU A 812 -13.21 -5.62 -19.73
C LEU A 812 -13.85 -6.29 -20.96
N GLU A 813 -13.03 -6.85 -21.84
CA GLU A 813 -13.48 -7.51 -23.08
C GLU A 813 -14.21 -8.83 -22.81
N PHE A 814 -13.88 -9.52 -21.71
CA PHE A 814 -14.57 -10.75 -21.31
C PHE A 814 -15.96 -10.48 -20.72
N ARG A 815 -16.09 -9.41 -19.91
CA ARG A 815 -17.33 -9.09 -19.18
C ARG A 815 -18.33 -8.27 -19.99
N PHE A 816 -17.83 -7.46 -20.92
CA PHE A 816 -18.63 -6.49 -21.64
C PHE A 816 -18.39 -6.64 -23.15
N PRO A 817 -19.44 -6.48 -23.99
CA PRO A 817 -19.33 -6.56 -25.45
C PRO A 817 -18.70 -5.29 -26.02
N VAL A 818 -17.45 -5.06 -25.65
CA VAL A 818 -16.59 -3.97 -26.13
C VAL A 818 -15.20 -4.52 -26.40
N ARG A 819 -14.39 -3.77 -27.15
CA ARG A 819 -12.98 -4.04 -27.38
C ARG A 819 -12.15 -2.81 -27.08
N LEU A 820 -11.12 -2.94 -26.25
CA LEU A 820 -10.16 -1.86 -26.02
C LEU A 820 -9.19 -1.85 -27.20
N GLU A 821 -9.29 -0.85 -28.08
CA GLU A 821 -8.40 -0.76 -29.25
C GLU A 821 -7.01 -0.28 -28.86
N SER A 822 -6.96 0.76 -28.03
CA SER A 822 -5.70 1.25 -27.45
C SER A 822 -5.95 2.12 -26.21
N TYR A 823 -4.90 2.22 -25.38
CA TYR A 823 -4.77 3.25 -24.37
C TYR A 823 -3.33 3.76 -24.35
N GLU A 824 -3.12 4.98 -24.80
CA GLU A 824 -1.79 5.51 -25.14
C GLU A 824 -1.52 6.84 -24.42
N ILE A 825 -0.25 7.16 -24.18
CA ILE A 825 0.14 8.48 -23.65
C ILE A 825 -0.04 9.53 -24.76
N ARG A 826 -0.77 10.61 -24.44
CA ARG A 826 -0.99 11.77 -25.32
C ARG A 826 0.22 12.70 -25.23
N HIS A 827 1.33 12.34 -25.87
CA HIS A 827 2.58 13.10 -25.81
C HIS A 827 2.41 14.59 -26.20
N GLY A 828 3.04 15.48 -25.44
CA GLY A 828 2.98 16.93 -25.65
C GLY A 828 1.72 17.58 -25.07
N SER A 829 0.94 16.86 -24.26
CA SER A 829 -0.24 17.42 -23.59
C SER A 829 0.06 18.01 -22.21
N GLY A 830 1.19 17.66 -21.58
CA GLY A 830 1.64 18.28 -20.35
C GLY A 830 2.11 19.72 -20.58
N GLY A 831 1.78 20.61 -19.64
CA GLY A 831 2.18 22.02 -19.69
C GLY A 831 3.70 22.17 -19.61
N ALA A 832 4.26 23.06 -20.42
CA ALA A 832 5.69 23.32 -20.44
C ALA A 832 6.14 24.08 -19.18
N GLY A 833 7.40 23.94 -18.83
CA GLY A 833 8.04 24.64 -17.73
C GLY A 833 9.42 24.05 -17.46
N ARG A 834 10.15 24.61 -16.50
CA ARG A 834 11.40 24.00 -16.02
C ARG A 834 11.16 22.54 -15.60
N TYR A 835 10.01 22.29 -14.99
CA TYR A 835 9.48 20.97 -14.74
C TYR A 835 8.16 20.81 -15.48
N PRO A 836 8.06 19.90 -16.47
CA PRO A 836 6.85 19.74 -17.26
C PRO A 836 5.74 19.08 -16.46
N GLY A 837 4.49 19.43 -16.77
CA GLY A 837 3.32 18.70 -16.29
C GLY A 837 3.23 17.31 -16.92
N GLY A 838 2.47 16.41 -16.28
CA GLY A 838 2.22 15.08 -16.80
C GLY A 838 1.38 15.11 -18.07
N ASN A 839 1.62 14.18 -19.00
CA ASN A 839 0.78 14.03 -20.18
C ASN A 839 -0.52 13.29 -19.83
N GLY A 840 -1.61 13.67 -20.50
CA GLY A 840 -2.84 12.89 -20.55
C GLY A 840 -2.69 11.61 -21.37
N GLY A 841 -3.79 10.88 -21.55
CA GLY A 841 -3.87 9.67 -22.36
C GLY A 841 -4.99 9.72 -23.40
N VAL A 842 -4.95 8.79 -24.35
CA VAL A 842 -5.99 8.58 -25.37
C VAL A 842 -6.53 7.17 -25.22
N ARG A 843 -7.78 7.02 -24.79
CA ARG A 843 -8.46 5.73 -24.59
C ARG A 843 -9.50 5.52 -25.68
N ARG A 844 -9.44 4.39 -26.38
CA ARG A 844 -10.31 4.06 -27.53
C ARG A 844 -11.03 2.75 -27.28
N ILE A 845 -12.37 2.78 -27.19
CA ILE A 845 -13.19 1.60 -26.91
C ILE A 845 -14.19 1.40 -28.04
N ARG A 846 -14.10 0.26 -28.74
CA ARG A 846 -15.04 -0.15 -29.79
C ARG A 846 -16.22 -0.91 -29.18
N PHE A 847 -17.42 -0.56 -29.58
CA PHE A 847 -18.65 -1.21 -29.12
C PHE A 847 -19.02 -2.38 -30.04
N LEU A 848 -19.47 -3.50 -29.46
CA LEU A 848 -19.88 -4.70 -30.19
C LEU A 848 -21.40 -4.98 -30.09
N GLU A 849 -22.11 -4.21 -29.28
CA GLU A 849 -23.57 -4.22 -29.13
C GLU A 849 -24.11 -2.78 -29.09
N ASP A 850 -25.42 -2.64 -29.31
CA ASP A 850 -26.11 -1.37 -29.10
C ASP A 850 -26.06 -0.96 -27.61
N MET A 851 -25.52 0.22 -27.34
CA MET A 851 -25.31 0.73 -25.98
C MET A 851 -25.52 2.24 -25.90
N THR A 852 -25.88 2.72 -24.72
CA THR A 852 -25.76 4.13 -24.35
C THR A 852 -24.43 4.32 -23.65
N ALA A 853 -23.63 5.29 -24.10
CA ALA A 853 -22.42 5.73 -23.42
C ALA A 853 -22.62 7.18 -22.93
N ALA A 854 -22.10 7.48 -21.74
CA ALA A 854 -22.14 8.81 -21.15
C ALA A 854 -20.76 9.18 -20.58
N ILE A 855 -20.49 10.48 -20.60
CA ILE A 855 -19.27 11.06 -20.05
C ILE A 855 -19.64 12.22 -19.13
N LEU A 856 -19.08 12.22 -17.92
CA LEU A 856 -18.99 13.38 -17.04
C LEU A 856 -17.52 13.76 -16.92
N SER A 857 -17.19 15.00 -17.21
CA SER A 857 -15.80 15.42 -17.30
C SER A 857 -15.62 16.93 -17.25
N ASN A 858 -14.40 17.38 -16.98
CA ASN A 858 -14.00 18.80 -16.93
C ASN A 858 -12.70 19.07 -17.72
N ASN A 859 -12.26 20.32 -17.80
CA ASN A 859 -11.08 20.74 -18.57
C ASN A 859 -11.12 20.41 -20.07
N ARG A 860 -12.30 20.49 -20.68
CA ARG A 860 -12.54 20.52 -22.13
C ARG A 860 -12.62 21.96 -22.64
N ARG A 861 -12.94 22.93 -21.77
CA ARG A 861 -13.02 24.37 -22.10
C ARG A 861 -11.97 25.21 -21.36
N TYR A 862 -11.58 24.81 -20.15
CA TYR A 862 -10.54 25.48 -19.37
C TYR A 862 -9.32 24.57 -19.18
N ALA A 863 -8.14 25.07 -19.52
CA ALA A 863 -6.89 24.33 -19.38
C ALA A 863 -6.43 24.20 -17.90
N PRO A 864 -5.85 23.06 -17.48
CA PRO A 864 -5.21 22.93 -16.16
C PRO A 864 -4.07 23.94 -16.02
N PHE A 865 -4.14 24.83 -15.01
CA PHE A 865 -3.20 25.94 -14.84
C PHE A 865 -1.78 25.46 -14.45
N GLY A 866 -0.75 26.19 -14.92
CA GLY A 866 0.63 26.02 -14.46
C GLY A 866 0.96 26.84 -13.21
N LEU A 867 2.10 26.57 -12.58
CA LEU A 867 2.54 27.23 -11.34
C LEU A 867 3.87 27.97 -11.55
N ALA A 868 4.01 29.14 -10.91
CA ALA A 868 5.25 29.93 -10.88
C ALA A 868 5.89 30.18 -12.26
N GLY A 869 5.07 30.49 -13.27
CA GLY A 869 5.52 30.75 -14.65
C GLY A 869 5.53 29.52 -15.57
N GLY A 870 5.16 28.34 -15.08
CA GLY A 870 4.86 27.18 -15.92
C GLY A 870 3.60 27.40 -16.77
N GLU A 871 3.58 26.80 -17.95
CA GLU A 871 2.46 26.85 -18.89
C GLU A 871 1.33 25.89 -18.50
N PRO A 872 0.08 26.19 -18.87
CA PRO A 872 -1.03 25.28 -18.64
C PRO A 872 -0.94 23.99 -19.48
N GLY A 873 -1.53 22.92 -18.99
CA GLY A 873 -1.68 21.66 -19.72
C GLY A 873 -2.70 21.77 -20.85
N ALA A 874 -2.67 20.82 -21.80
CA ALA A 874 -3.65 20.76 -22.87
C ALA A 874 -5.02 20.28 -22.36
N MET A 875 -6.09 20.84 -22.92
CA MET A 875 -7.47 20.43 -22.65
C MET A 875 -7.77 19.03 -23.19
N GLY A 876 -8.70 18.34 -22.54
CA GLY A 876 -9.23 17.04 -22.98
C GLY A 876 -10.28 17.18 -24.09
N ARG A 877 -10.62 16.05 -24.72
CA ARG A 877 -11.65 15.95 -25.78
C ARG A 877 -12.40 14.62 -25.66
N ASN A 878 -13.67 14.61 -26.02
CA ASN A 878 -14.52 13.43 -26.05
C ASN A 878 -15.17 13.37 -27.44
N TYR A 879 -15.15 12.23 -28.13
CA TYR A 879 -15.82 12.09 -29.42
C TYR A 879 -16.12 10.63 -29.76
N VAL A 880 -17.06 10.42 -30.69
CA VAL A 880 -17.39 9.11 -31.24
C VAL A 880 -16.93 9.05 -32.70
N GLU A 881 -16.16 8.03 -33.04
CA GLU A 881 -15.89 7.65 -34.43
C GLU A 881 -16.96 6.65 -34.87
N ARG A 882 -17.81 7.08 -35.80
CA ARG A 882 -18.89 6.27 -36.36
C ARG A 882 -18.34 5.28 -37.39
N LEU A 883 -19.05 4.17 -37.58
CA LEU A 883 -18.67 3.15 -38.56
C LEU A 883 -18.52 3.67 -40.00
N ASP A 884 -19.25 4.74 -40.36
CA ASP A 884 -19.16 5.38 -41.67
C ASP A 884 -17.98 6.36 -41.82
N GLY A 885 -17.14 6.48 -40.77
CA GLY A 885 -15.97 7.35 -40.70
C GLY A 885 -16.29 8.77 -40.23
N THR A 886 -17.55 9.10 -39.92
CA THR A 886 -17.89 10.41 -39.34
C THR A 886 -17.43 10.51 -37.88
N VAL A 887 -17.06 11.72 -37.45
CA VAL A 887 -16.68 12.02 -36.07
C VAL A 887 -17.72 12.93 -35.44
N GLU A 888 -18.28 12.48 -34.33
CA GLU A 888 -19.24 13.25 -33.52
C GLU A 888 -18.53 13.75 -32.25
N GLU A 889 -18.29 15.06 -32.19
CA GLU A 889 -17.71 15.69 -31.01
C GLU A 889 -18.73 15.74 -29.87
N LEU A 890 -18.29 15.40 -28.66
CA LEU A 890 -19.09 15.40 -27.45
C LEU A 890 -18.61 16.47 -26.47
N GLY A 891 -19.55 17.01 -25.70
CA GLY A 891 -19.27 17.95 -24.64
C GLY A 891 -18.53 17.34 -23.43
N PRO A 892 -18.24 18.18 -22.41
CA PRO A 892 -17.70 17.71 -21.13
C PRO A 892 -18.68 16.82 -20.34
N GLN A 893 -19.98 17.04 -20.53
CA GLN A 893 -21.09 16.33 -19.89
C GLN A 893 -22.07 15.97 -21.00
N ASP A 894 -22.00 14.74 -21.51
CA ASP A 894 -22.72 14.35 -22.74
C ASP A 894 -23.00 12.84 -22.81
N SER A 895 -23.82 12.42 -23.76
CA SER A 895 -24.10 11.02 -24.06
C SER A 895 -24.23 10.74 -25.54
N ALA A 896 -23.98 9.50 -25.93
CA ALA A 896 -24.18 9.02 -27.29
C ALA A 896 -24.84 7.64 -27.28
N GLN A 897 -25.62 7.36 -28.33
CA GLN A 897 -26.03 5.99 -28.66
C GLN A 897 -24.99 5.38 -29.58
N LEU A 898 -24.43 4.24 -29.20
CA LEU A 898 -23.33 3.55 -29.85
C LEU A 898 -23.89 2.30 -30.52
N ARG A 899 -23.51 2.06 -31.78
CA ARG A 899 -23.83 0.84 -32.53
C ARG A 899 -22.61 -0.08 -32.61
N PRO A 900 -22.81 -1.38 -32.90
CA PRO A 900 -21.69 -2.27 -33.21
C PRO A 900 -20.76 -1.68 -34.27
N GLY A 901 -19.49 -1.53 -33.91
CA GLY A 901 -18.45 -0.94 -34.75
C GLY A 901 -18.14 0.53 -34.47
N ASP A 902 -18.97 1.28 -33.74
CA ASP A 902 -18.62 2.63 -33.30
C ASP A 902 -17.50 2.60 -32.24
N VAL A 903 -16.67 3.64 -32.19
CA VAL A 903 -15.57 3.78 -31.23
C VAL A 903 -15.77 5.06 -30.41
N PHE A 904 -15.83 4.93 -29.08
CA PHE A 904 -15.81 6.07 -28.18
C PHE A 904 -14.36 6.39 -27.81
N VAL A 905 -13.96 7.65 -27.97
CA VAL A 905 -12.60 8.12 -27.72
C VAL A 905 -12.59 9.21 -26.66
N VAL A 906 -11.73 9.03 -25.65
CA VAL A 906 -11.45 10.03 -24.62
C VAL A 906 -9.98 10.41 -24.70
N GLU A 907 -9.72 11.67 -25.04
CA GLU A 907 -8.43 12.33 -24.83
C GLU A 907 -8.47 13.03 -23.47
N THR A 908 -7.74 12.53 -22.47
CA THR A 908 -7.72 13.17 -21.15
C THR A 908 -6.81 14.41 -21.13
N PRO A 909 -7.06 15.38 -20.23
CA PRO A 909 -6.19 16.54 -20.08
C PRO A 909 -4.78 16.17 -19.61
N GLY A 910 -3.81 17.02 -19.93
CA GLY A 910 -2.48 17.03 -19.28
C GLY A 910 -2.48 17.84 -17.98
N GLY A 911 -1.40 17.78 -17.21
CA GLY A 911 -1.20 18.63 -16.03
C GLY A 911 -0.43 19.91 -16.36
N GLY A 912 -0.54 20.93 -15.50
CA GLY A 912 0.22 22.18 -15.64
C GLY A 912 1.71 22.02 -15.30
N GLY A 913 2.56 22.83 -15.95
CA GLY A 913 4.00 22.88 -15.70
C GLY A 913 4.37 23.75 -14.50
N TYR A 914 5.63 23.67 -14.07
CA TYR A 914 6.20 24.44 -12.96
C TYR A 914 7.50 25.15 -13.36
N GLY A 915 7.57 26.45 -13.09
CA GLY A 915 8.71 27.32 -13.42
C GLY A 915 8.76 27.69 -14.90
N ALA A 916 9.32 28.86 -15.22
CA ALA A 916 9.52 29.27 -16.62
C ALA A 916 10.50 28.33 -17.35
N ALA A 917 10.16 27.97 -18.59
CA ALA A 917 10.92 27.05 -19.45
C ALA A 917 12.23 27.64 -19.99
#